data_AF-A0A956CHS3-F1
#
_entry.id   AF-A0A956CHS3-F1
#
_cell.length_a   1.000
_cell.length_b   1.000
_cell.length_c   1.000
_cell.angle_alpha   90.00
_cell.angle_beta   90.00
_cell.angle_gamma   90.00
#
_symmetry.space_group_name_H-M   'P 1'
#
loop_
_entity.id
_entity.type
_entity.pdbx_description
1 polymer ?
#
loop_
_entity_poly.entity_id
_entity_poly.type
_entity_poly.pdbx_seq_one_letter_code
_entity_poly.pdbx_strand_id
1 'polypeptide(L)'
;MRFTALGGLALGCCLLGCSGELSGKAVGNGVDGGGVGPDGGGGGGGTAGDASVGQDGGEPLDAGPLDDATSDATTPPDELAPVLTNFRVETEYPNRVQFDSSKPLLASQLGATGFTVSGKTISGIVVNAGATTGHYLTVAAPFTFWDYSTVRLEGGTGAVHDFSLTRIVNSIAEPSAGVVRYASASGSGNGDGTSESNAWSYSQAFSNAKAGMTVYMKAGSSSAQLSLSGGGTASAPIKFIGYKTAPGDITSLYYSYGDGGLSSTEMPTLNGGDRSSGSGISIENDTNYVIFKNIQVTNYLNGVESHNNASKLVFERILIKDVGTTSAEGYGFEFVNFLGDSHKNRFTDCTVINATHINYAIYGNGNLVQGCSSYCDEVDPSNVLGLTTDYYFYVRGNDNQVLDSRARRLTYTGHGGHGFTTKYVSEHNLFDNCLAINMMESLDARHSTSRFNVFKNCEVDGETDIDNGQWRGGITLTSGANHNVFERIYLHDLRWALSASSSGEDVVAAGSDNVFRNIVAKDITSYVVRLFSDTGGTAAFDGNRFENWTIQNAPYFFTNDGGVSSSGNEVVNCIFSSVAAQQASQVTGFTFDHNDFHGGFAPVGTSSHTLDPQFVDLAGFVPKNAGLKVGVALPGVEYDGSEPPIERDANAPTIGAREIPN
;
A
#
# COMPACT_ATOMS: atom_id res chain seq x y z
N MET A 1 42.86 -54.95 -42.37
CA MET A 1 43.80 -54.55 -41.29
C MET A 1 43.82 -53.04 -41.22
N ARG A 2 43.80 -52.49 -40.01
CA ARG A 2 43.69 -51.05 -39.67
C ARG A 2 44.65 -50.18 -40.49
N PHE A 3 44.20 -49.01 -40.94
CA PHE A 3 44.81 -47.73 -40.58
C PHE A 3 43.83 -46.56 -40.81
N THR A 4 44.09 -45.53 -40.03
CA THR A 4 43.25 -44.43 -39.58
C THR A 4 43.41 -43.17 -40.46
N ALA A 5 42.30 -42.45 -40.61
CA ALA A 5 42.11 -41.00 -40.41
C ALA A 5 42.84 -39.92 -41.26
N LEU A 6 42.02 -38.89 -41.55
CA LEU A 6 42.23 -37.44 -41.66
C LEU A 6 42.35 -36.77 -43.04
N GLY A 7 41.52 -35.73 -43.19
CA GLY A 7 41.45 -34.71 -44.25
C GLY A 7 39.98 -34.45 -44.60
N GLY A 8 39.40 -33.26 -44.57
CA GLY A 8 39.87 -31.89 -44.38
C GLY A 8 38.88 -30.95 -45.10
N LEU A 9 38.76 -29.69 -44.63
CA LEU A 9 38.24 -28.48 -45.32
C LEU A 9 36.80 -28.49 -45.88
N ALA A 10 36.10 -27.38 -46.14
CA ALA A 10 36.08 -25.98 -45.71
C ALA A 10 34.95 -25.28 -46.51
N LEU A 11 34.36 -24.22 -45.92
CA LEU A 11 33.64 -23.08 -46.53
C LEU A 11 32.33 -23.28 -47.34
N GLY A 12 31.31 -22.52 -46.94
CA GLY A 12 30.11 -22.21 -47.73
C GLY A 12 29.26 -21.14 -47.04
N CYS A 13 29.64 -19.88 -47.23
CA CYS A 13 29.03 -18.65 -46.70
C CYS A 13 27.65 -18.35 -47.32
N CYS A 14 26.71 -17.82 -46.53
CA CYS A 14 25.75 -16.79 -46.99
C CYS A 14 25.14 -16.03 -45.79
N LEU A 15 25.49 -14.74 -45.74
CA LEU A 15 24.94 -13.67 -44.89
C LEU A 15 23.57 -13.21 -45.40
N LEU A 16 22.68 -12.85 -44.46
CA LEU A 16 21.71 -11.75 -44.47
C LEU A 16 21.04 -11.81 -43.07
N GLY A 17 21.07 -10.83 -42.17
CA GLY A 17 21.27 -9.39 -42.30
C GLY A 17 20.09 -8.68 -41.63
N CYS A 18 20.10 -8.55 -40.30
CA CYS A 18 19.32 -7.56 -39.55
C CYS A 18 20.00 -7.30 -38.20
N SER A 19 20.81 -6.25 -38.16
CA SER A 19 21.35 -5.63 -36.97
C SER A 19 20.43 -4.48 -36.55
N GLY A 20 19.82 -4.59 -35.37
CA GLY A 20 19.19 -3.48 -34.66
C GLY A 20 19.73 -3.48 -33.24
N GLU A 21 20.39 -2.39 -32.88
CA GLU A 21 21.08 -2.15 -31.61
C GLU A 21 20.13 -2.25 -30.40
N LEU A 22 20.56 -2.97 -29.36
CA LEU A 22 20.10 -2.72 -28.00
C LEU A 22 21.34 -2.52 -27.12
N SER A 23 21.55 -1.25 -26.76
CA SER A 23 22.55 -0.83 -25.78
C SER A 23 22.19 -1.39 -24.41
N GLY A 24 23.20 -1.91 -23.73
CA GLY A 24 23.05 -2.53 -22.42
C GLY A 24 22.58 -1.54 -21.36
N LYS A 25 21.51 -1.92 -20.66
CA LYS A 25 21.30 -1.55 -19.27
C LYS A 25 21.54 -2.81 -18.44
N ALA A 26 22.71 -2.87 -17.80
CA ALA A 26 22.95 -3.80 -16.72
C ALA A 26 22.07 -3.35 -15.53
N VAL A 27 21.06 -4.15 -15.19
CA VAL A 27 20.34 -4.03 -13.93
C VAL A 27 21.21 -4.73 -12.89
N GLY A 28 21.74 -3.97 -11.94
CA GLY A 28 22.53 -4.51 -10.84
C GLY A 28 21.63 -5.27 -9.87
N ASN A 29 21.92 -6.54 -9.64
CA ASN A 29 21.50 -7.26 -8.44
C ASN A 29 22.31 -6.69 -7.27
N GLY A 30 21.88 -5.56 -6.72
CA GLY A 30 22.43 -4.99 -5.51
C GLY A 30 21.86 -5.72 -4.30
N VAL A 31 22.70 -6.50 -3.63
CA VAL A 31 22.42 -7.02 -2.29
C VAL A 31 22.55 -5.84 -1.33
N ASP A 32 21.43 -5.38 -0.76
CA ASP A 32 21.40 -4.28 0.21
C ASP A 32 22.02 -4.73 1.54
N GLY A 33 23.29 -4.36 1.76
CA GLY A 33 24.06 -4.63 2.97
C GLY A 33 24.60 -3.37 3.62
N GLY A 34 23.74 -2.40 3.91
CA GLY A 34 24.10 -1.15 4.61
C GLY A 34 24.03 -1.28 6.13
N GLY A 35 25.01 -1.93 6.76
CA GLY A 35 25.10 -2.00 8.22
C GLY A 35 25.61 -0.69 8.84
N VAL A 36 24.76 0.01 9.59
CA VAL A 36 25.13 1.21 10.36
C VAL A 36 25.49 0.81 11.80
N GLY A 37 26.62 1.29 12.31
CA GLY A 37 27.24 0.83 13.56
C GLY A 37 26.51 1.24 14.86
N PRO A 38 26.73 0.52 15.98
CA PRO A 38 26.12 0.84 17.26
C PRO A 38 26.95 1.86 18.05
N ASP A 39 26.39 3.04 18.32
CA ASP A 39 26.94 3.98 19.30
C ASP A 39 26.42 3.69 20.71
N GLY A 40 27.34 3.69 21.67
CA GLY A 40 27.17 3.17 23.02
C GLY A 40 26.29 4.02 23.94
N GLY A 41 25.36 3.34 24.62
CA GLY A 41 24.58 3.91 25.72
C GLY A 41 25.35 3.92 27.04
N GLY A 42 25.57 5.12 27.58
CA GLY A 42 25.97 5.35 28.97
C GLY A 42 24.75 5.56 29.85
N GLY A 43 24.61 4.73 30.88
CA GLY A 43 23.48 4.76 31.82
C GLY A 43 23.50 5.95 32.79
N GLY A 44 22.33 6.24 33.34
CA GLY A 44 22.13 7.16 34.46
C GLY A 44 20.72 7.01 35.02
N GLY A 45 20.59 6.31 36.14
CA GLY A 45 19.33 6.13 36.85
C GLY A 45 18.88 7.38 37.62
N GLY A 46 17.59 7.42 37.96
CA GLY A 46 17.02 8.44 38.82
C GLY A 46 15.57 8.11 39.19
N THR A 47 15.40 7.53 40.36
CA THR A 47 14.12 7.34 41.08
C THR A 47 13.62 8.65 41.70
N ALA A 48 12.33 8.97 41.55
CA ALA A 48 11.48 9.72 42.49
C ALA A 48 10.10 9.86 41.81
N GLY A 49 8.94 9.86 42.45
CA GLY A 49 8.59 9.90 43.85
C GLY A 49 7.08 10.20 43.87
N ASP A 50 6.32 9.27 44.43
CA ASP A 50 4.89 9.35 44.69
C ASP A 50 4.59 10.44 45.73
N ALA A 51 3.66 11.36 45.43
CA ALA A 51 2.94 12.12 46.46
C ALA A 51 1.68 12.85 45.93
N SER A 52 0.58 12.50 46.59
CA SER A 52 -0.45 13.39 47.16
C SER A 52 -1.71 13.73 46.35
N VAL A 53 -2.77 13.10 46.85
CA VAL A 53 -4.19 13.45 46.82
C VAL A 53 -4.42 14.85 47.40
N GLY A 54 -5.21 15.67 46.71
CA GLY A 54 -5.79 16.92 47.22
C GLY A 54 -7.22 17.07 46.72
N GLN A 55 -8.17 16.89 47.64
CA GLN A 55 -9.60 17.20 47.49
C GLN A 55 -9.89 18.66 47.84
N ASP A 56 -11.09 19.07 47.41
CA ASP A 56 -11.95 20.16 47.88
C ASP A 56 -11.86 21.55 47.23
N GLY A 57 -13.04 21.99 46.77
CA GLY A 57 -13.32 23.40 46.48
C GLY A 57 -14.46 23.62 45.48
N GLY A 58 -15.69 23.21 45.83
CA GLY A 58 -16.89 23.66 45.13
C GLY A 58 -17.29 25.09 45.52
N GLU A 59 -18.05 25.75 44.65
CA GLU A 59 -19.07 26.82 44.88
C GLU A 59 -19.60 27.26 43.48
N PRO A 60 -20.75 27.95 43.34
CA PRO A 60 -21.80 27.56 42.40
C PRO A 60 -22.22 28.64 41.39
N LEU A 61 -23.03 28.19 40.42
CA LEU A 61 -24.06 28.86 39.62
C LEU A 61 -24.20 30.40 39.71
N ASP A 62 -24.10 31.07 38.56
CA ASP A 62 -24.90 32.27 38.28
C ASP A 62 -25.41 32.22 36.83
N ALA A 63 -26.74 32.20 36.70
CA ALA A 63 -27.49 32.12 35.46
C ALA A 63 -28.20 33.46 35.26
N GLY A 64 -27.63 34.31 34.40
CA GLY A 64 -28.27 35.52 33.91
C GLY A 64 -28.93 35.28 32.54
N PRO A 65 -30.15 35.78 32.29
CA PRO A 65 -30.79 35.69 30.98
C PRO A 65 -30.26 36.79 30.06
N LEU A 66 -29.79 36.42 28.87
CA LEU A 66 -29.52 37.36 27.78
C LEU A 66 -30.68 37.30 26.79
N ASP A 67 -31.51 38.34 26.85
CA ASP A 67 -32.50 38.68 25.84
C ASP A 67 -31.83 39.34 24.63
N ASP A 68 -32.34 38.94 23.46
CA ASP A 68 -32.62 39.74 22.27
C ASP A 68 -31.48 40.51 21.57
N ALA A 69 -30.99 39.90 20.49
CA ALA A 69 -30.39 40.62 19.36
C ALA A 69 -30.77 39.93 18.04
N THR A 70 -31.85 40.44 17.43
CA THR A 70 -32.03 40.66 15.99
C THR A 70 -31.30 39.71 15.02
N SER A 71 -32.03 38.74 14.48
CA SER A 71 -31.62 37.89 13.36
C SER A 71 -31.44 38.71 12.08
N ASP A 72 -30.21 39.14 11.83
CA ASP A 72 -29.77 39.56 10.51
C ASP A 72 -29.76 38.31 9.62
N ALA A 73 -30.53 38.33 8.53
CA ALA A 73 -30.57 37.25 7.56
C ALA A 73 -29.27 37.28 6.73
N THR A 74 -28.17 36.89 7.36
CA THR A 74 -26.94 36.52 6.69
C THR A 74 -27.29 35.42 5.69
N THR A 75 -26.89 35.62 4.43
CA THR A 75 -26.85 34.59 3.40
C THR A 75 -26.51 33.24 4.03
N PRO A 76 -27.26 32.14 3.76
CA PRO A 76 -26.98 30.85 4.37
C PRO A 76 -25.48 30.55 4.25
N PRO A 77 -24.82 30.11 5.35
CA PRO A 77 -23.41 29.80 5.31
C PRO A 77 -23.13 28.88 4.12
N ASP A 78 -22.07 29.24 3.39
CA ASP A 78 -21.64 28.69 2.10
C ASP A 78 -22.06 27.23 1.93
N GLU A 79 -22.88 26.94 0.91
CA GLU A 79 -23.32 25.58 0.66
C GLU A 79 -22.09 24.75 0.27
N LEU A 80 -21.54 24.02 1.24
CA LEU A 80 -20.44 23.06 1.08
C LEU A 80 -20.54 22.31 -0.25
N ALA A 81 -19.43 22.21 -0.98
CA ALA A 81 -19.46 21.62 -2.31
C ALA A 81 -19.79 20.11 -2.23
N PRO A 82 -20.42 19.52 -3.25
CA PRO A 82 -20.76 18.10 -3.23
C PRO A 82 -19.51 17.21 -3.23
N VAL A 83 -19.46 16.22 -2.33
CA VAL A 83 -18.44 15.17 -2.29
C VAL A 83 -18.82 14.08 -3.29
N LEU A 84 -17.91 13.63 -4.14
CA LEU A 84 -18.16 12.47 -4.99
C LEU A 84 -17.69 11.17 -4.32
N THR A 85 -18.54 10.14 -4.32
CA THR A 85 -18.28 8.86 -3.65
C THR A 85 -18.82 7.68 -4.46
N ASN A 86 -18.58 6.45 -3.96
CA ASN A 86 -19.17 5.21 -4.49
C ASN A 86 -18.94 5.00 -6.00
N PHE A 87 -17.71 5.27 -6.45
CA PHE A 87 -17.30 5.00 -7.83
C PHE A 87 -17.36 3.50 -8.12
N ARG A 88 -18.19 3.09 -9.07
CA ARG A 88 -18.45 1.67 -9.35
C ARG A 88 -18.79 1.41 -10.81
N VAL A 89 -18.58 0.17 -11.23
CA VAL A 89 -19.02 -0.36 -12.53
C VAL A 89 -19.96 -1.54 -12.27
N GLU A 90 -21.13 -1.50 -12.90
CA GLU A 90 -22.15 -2.54 -12.79
C GLU A 90 -22.13 -3.45 -14.02
N THR A 91 -22.55 -4.72 -13.85
CA THR A 91 -22.54 -5.72 -14.93
C THR A 91 -23.41 -5.29 -16.12
N GLU A 92 -24.53 -4.63 -15.85
CA GLU A 92 -25.51 -4.16 -16.83
C GLU A 92 -24.99 -2.98 -17.65
N TYR A 93 -24.02 -2.23 -17.13
CA TYR A 93 -23.48 -1.00 -17.72
C TYR A 93 -21.96 -0.97 -17.69
N PRO A 94 -21.27 -1.92 -18.38
CA PRO A 94 -19.83 -2.06 -18.29
C PRO A 94 -19.07 -0.88 -18.91
N ASN A 95 -19.72 0.09 -19.55
CA ASN A 95 -19.10 1.31 -20.07
C ASN A 95 -19.36 2.55 -19.20
N ARG A 96 -19.90 2.38 -17.99
CA ARG A 96 -20.22 3.48 -17.08
C ARG A 96 -19.50 3.32 -15.75
N VAL A 97 -18.78 4.35 -15.33
CA VAL A 97 -18.32 4.51 -13.95
C VAL A 97 -19.39 5.34 -13.24
N GLN A 98 -20.26 4.68 -12.49
CA GLN A 98 -21.30 5.33 -11.70
C GLN A 98 -20.69 5.92 -10.44
N PHE A 99 -21.26 7.02 -9.97
CA PHE A 99 -20.87 7.65 -8.72
C PHE A 99 -22.05 8.36 -8.07
N ASP A 100 -21.93 8.60 -6.77
CA ASP A 100 -22.90 9.31 -5.96
C ASP A 100 -22.31 10.65 -5.51
N SER A 101 -23.16 11.58 -5.11
CA SER A 101 -22.78 12.90 -4.59
C SER A 101 -23.41 13.14 -3.21
N SER A 102 -22.73 13.86 -2.33
CA SER A 102 -23.27 14.17 -0.99
C SER A 102 -24.47 15.13 -1.03
N LYS A 103 -24.65 15.88 -2.13
CA LYS A 103 -25.73 16.83 -2.37
C LYS A 103 -26.12 16.83 -3.86
N PRO A 104 -27.36 17.20 -4.21
CA PRO A 104 -27.81 17.25 -5.59
C PRO A 104 -26.91 18.09 -6.51
N LEU A 105 -26.53 17.54 -7.66
CA LEU A 105 -25.77 18.23 -8.69
C LEU A 105 -26.68 18.88 -9.74
N LEU A 106 -26.24 19.99 -10.32
CA LEU A 106 -26.82 20.61 -11.53
C LEU A 106 -26.09 20.09 -12.78
N ALA A 107 -26.82 19.88 -13.87
CA ALA A 107 -26.21 19.34 -15.10
C ALA A 107 -25.10 20.21 -15.69
N SER A 108 -25.10 21.53 -15.41
CA SER A 108 -24.08 22.47 -15.89
C SER A 108 -22.84 22.57 -14.99
N GLN A 109 -22.86 21.96 -13.80
CA GLN A 109 -21.80 22.12 -12.81
C GLN A 109 -20.57 21.26 -13.14
N LEU A 110 -20.78 20.04 -13.63
CA LEU A 110 -19.72 19.06 -13.77
C LEU A 110 -19.44 18.73 -15.24
N GLY A 111 -18.21 18.98 -15.68
CA GLY A 111 -17.69 18.52 -16.96
C GLY A 111 -16.84 17.25 -16.81
N ALA A 112 -16.49 16.62 -17.94
CA ALA A 112 -15.50 15.54 -17.95
C ALA A 112 -14.05 16.06 -17.78
N THR A 113 -13.84 17.38 -17.87
CA THR A 113 -12.53 18.03 -17.65
C THR A 113 -11.99 17.69 -16.27
N GLY A 114 -10.71 17.33 -16.21
CA GLY A 114 -10.00 17.00 -14.97
C GLY A 114 -10.16 15.55 -14.51
N PHE A 115 -11.24 14.85 -14.91
CA PHE A 115 -11.37 13.43 -14.59
C PHE A 115 -10.37 12.57 -15.35
N THR A 116 -9.75 11.65 -14.65
CA THR A 116 -8.95 10.56 -15.23
C THR A 116 -9.41 9.23 -14.66
N VAL A 117 -9.65 8.24 -15.53
CA VAL A 117 -9.93 6.84 -15.16
C VAL A 117 -8.79 5.98 -15.69
N SER A 118 -8.08 5.27 -14.80
CA SER A 118 -6.89 4.53 -15.21
C SER A 118 -7.19 3.46 -16.26
N GLY A 119 -6.38 3.47 -17.33
CA GLY A 119 -6.53 2.57 -18.48
C GLY A 119 -7.79 2.77 -19.33
N LYS A 120 -8.56 3.85 -19.16
CA LYS A 120 -9.78 4.14 -19.93
C LYS A 120 -9.78 5.57 -20.48
N THR A 121 -10.42 5.76 -21.64
CA THR A 121 -10.69 7.09 -22.19
C THR A 121 -12.13 7.50 -21.88
N ILE A 122 -12.32 8.63 -21.20
CA ILE A 122 -13.64 9.19 -20.91
C ILE A 122 -14.21 9.80 -22.20
N SER A 123 -15.44 9.43 -22.55
CA SER A 123 -16.16 9.94 -23.72
C SER A 123 -17.32 10.87 -23.36
N GLY A 124 -17.68 10.96 -22.08
CA GLY A 124 -18.68 11.90 -21.59
C GLY A 124 -18.97 11.75 -20.11
N ILE A 125 -19.74 12.67 -19.57
CA ILE A 125 -20.27 12.64 -18.21
C ILE A 125 -21.78 12.87 -18.26
N VAL A 126 -22.51 12.19 -17.40
CA VAL A 126 -23.95 12.40 -17.21
C VAL A 126 -24.20 12.69 -15.76
N VAL A 127 -24.82 13.85 -15.51
CA VAL A 127 -25.27 14.28 -14.19
C VAL A 127 -26.79 14.20 -14.18
N ASN A 128 -27.34 13.36 -13.30
CA ASN A 128 -28.78 13.35 -13.04
C ASN A 128 -29.17 14.57 -12.19
N ALA A 129 -29.61 15.64 -12.86
CA ALA A 129 -29.84 16.93 -12.21
C ALA A 129 -30.87 16.84 -11.07
N GLY A 130 -30.52 17.39 -9.91
CA GLY A 130 -31.40 17.38 -8.73
C GLY A 130 -31.41 16.06 -7.95
N ALA A 131 -30.57 15.09 -8.32
CA ALA A 131 -30.37 13.84 -7.58
C ALA A 131 -28.96 13.74 -7.00
N THR A 132 -28.80 12.91 -5.98
CA THR A 132 -27.51 12.53 -5.39
C THR A 132 -26.94 11.23 -5.96
N THR A 133 -27.69 10.54 -6.82
CA THR A 133 -27.34 9.23 -7.38
C THR A 133 -27.69 9.16 -8.86
N GLY A 134 -27.09 8.20 -9.56
CA GLY A 134 -27.33 7.97 -10.98
C GLY A 134 -26.49 8.86 -11.90
N HIS A 135 -25.45 9.49 -11.36
CA HIS A 135 -24.40 10.13 -12.15
C HIS A 135 -23.46 9.07 -12.70
N TYR A 136 -22.84 9.34 -13.86
CA TYR A 136 -21.81 8.45 -14.37
C TYR A 136 -20.87 9.12 -15.37
N LEU A 137 -19.63 8.66 -15.38
CA LEU A 137 -18.70 8.85 -16.50
C LEU A 137 -18.94 7.75 -17.54
N THR A 138 -18.99 8.11 -18.82
CA THR A 138 -18.98 7.13 -19.92
C THR A 138 -17.55 6.95 -20.39
N VAL A 139 -17.12 5.70 -20.56
CA VAL A 139 -15.80 5.36 -21.13
C VAL A 139 -15.94 4.75 -22.52
N ALA A 140 -14.94 4.96 -23.37
CA ALA A 140 -14.94 4.49 -24.75
C ALA A 140 -14.86 2.95 -24.87
N ALA A 141 -14.10 2.30 -24.00
CA ALA A 141 -13.96 0.85 -23.95
C ALA A 141 -14.61 0.29 -22.69
N PRO A 142 -15.50 -0.73 -22.79
CA PRO A 142 -16.14 -1.31 -21.62
C PRO A 142 -15.10 -1.94 -20.67
N PHE A 143 -15.44 -1.98 -19.40
CA PHE A 143 -14.78 -2.75 -18.38
C PHE A 143 -15.04 -4.24 -18.57
N THR A 144 -14.12 -5.05 -18.08
CA THR A 144 -14.26 -6.51 -17.95
C THR A 144 -14.02 -6.91 -16.50
N PHE A 145 -14.30 -8.17 -16.13
CA PHE A 145 -13.95 -8.73 -14.82
C PHE A 145 -12.47 -8.52 -14.44
N TRP A 146 -11.59 -8.39 -15.44
CA TRP A 146 -10.14 -8.29 -15.28
C TRP A 146 -9.63 -6.86 -15.14
N ASP A 147 -10.50 -5.85 -15.11
CA ASP A 147 -10.07 -4.45 -14.97
C ASP A 147 -10.14 -3.99 -13.51
N TYR A 148 -9.05 -3.39 -13.04
CA TYR A 148 -8.90 -2.80 -11.71
C TYR A 148 -8.49 -1.34 -11.87
N SER A 149 -9.46 -0.46 -12.02
CA SER A 149 -9.20 0.94 -12.30
C SER A 149 -9.36 1.81 -11.07
N THR A 150 -8.68 2.95 -11.11
CA THR A 150 -8.83 4.08 -10.20
C THR A 150 -9.44 5.25 -10.95
N VAL A 151 -9.92 6.22 -10.21
CA VAL A 151 -10.38 7.51 -10.73
C VAL A 151 -9.81 8.64 -9.89
N ARG A 152 -9.56 9.78 -10.53
CA ARG A 152 -9.17 11.04 -9.89
C ARG A 152 -9.79 12.23 -10.60
N LEU A 153 -9.78 13.37 -9.92
CA LEU A 153 -10.19 14.66 -10.47
C LEU A 153 -9.13 15.70 -10.11
N GLU A 154 -8.49 16.27 -11.13
CA GLU A 154 -7.43 17.28 -11.00
C GLU A 154 -7.70 18.45 -11.97
N GLY A 155 -7.74 19.67 -11.46
CA GLY A 155 -8.05 20.86 -12.27
C GLY A 155 -9.50 20.87 -12.74
N GLY A 156 -10.44 20.47 -11.86
CA GLY A 156 -11.87 20.50 -12.14
C GLY A 156 -12.42 21.92 -12.36
N THR A 157 -13.73 22.01 -12.58
CA THR A 157 -14.43 23.30 -12.76
C THR A 157 -14.62 24.07 -11.46
N GLY A 158 -14.23 23.50 -10.32
CA GLY A 158 -14.51 24.02 -8.97
C GLY A 158 -15.94 23.74 -8.49
N ALA A 159 -16.76 23.01 -9.26
CA ALA A 159 -18.12 22.69 -8.86
C ALA A 159 -18.23 21.51 -7.87
N VAL A 160 -17.21 20.67 -7.83
CA VAL A 160 -16.96 19.65 -6.82
C VAL A 160 -15.48 19.75 -6.47
N HIS A 161 -15.12 19.29 -5.29
CA HIS A 161 -13.72 19.29 -4.85
C HIS A 161 -12.90 18.29 -5.67
N ASP A 162 -11.68 18.70 -6.02
CA ASP A 162 -10.69 17.82 -6.63
C ASP A 162 -10.32 16.70 -5.64
N PHE A 163 -9.94 15.53 -6.14
CA PHE A 163 -9.52 14.42 -5.29
C PHE A 163 -8.40 13.62 -5.95
N SER A 164 -7.46 13.18 -5.11
CA SER A 164 -6.17 12.61 -5.51
C SER A 164 -6.29 11.31 -6.30
N LEU A 165 -6.77 10.24 -5.65
CA LEU A 165 -6.97 8.93 -6.27
C LEU A 165 -7.95 8.11 -5.44
N THR A 166 -8.91 7.46 -6.08
CA THR A 166 -9.85 6.55 -5.41
C THR A 166 -10.18 5.34 -6.27
N ARG A 167 -10.59 4.24 -5.63
CA ARG A 167 -10.90 2.98 -6.33
C ARG A 167 -12.21 3.07 -7.10
N ILE A 168 -12.29 2.35 -8.22
CA ILE A 168 -13.55 2.01 -8.87
C ILE A 168 -13.89 0.57 -8.50
N VAL A 169 -15.01 0.36 -7.80
CA VAL A 169 -15.51 -0.98 -7.48
C VAL A 169 -16.03 -1.63 -8.76
N ASN A 170 -15.39 -2.70 -9.21
CA ASN A 170 -15.81 -3.44 -10.40
C ASN A 170 -16.70 -4.63 -10.02
N SER A 171 -18.01 -4.49 -10.23
CA SER A 171 -19.02 -5.52 -9.93
C SER A 171 -19.34 -6.41 -11.14
N ILE A 172 -18.51 -6.42 -12.18
CA ILE A 172 -18.67 -7.36 -13.30
C ILE A 172 -18.45 -8.79 -12.78
N ALA A 173 -19.43 -9.66 -13.04
CA ALA A 173 -19.40 -11.04 -12.56
C ALA A 173 -18.18 -11.83 -13.08
N GLU A 174 -17.68 -12.74 -12.23
CA GLU A 174 -16.65 -13.70 -12.63
C GLU A 174 -17.11 -14.54 -13.83
N PRO A 175 -16.32 -14.64 -14.91
CA PRO A 175 -16.70 -15.43 -16.08
C PRO A 175 -16.88 -16.91 -15.76
N SER A 176 -17.86 -17.58 -16.39
CA SER A 176 -18.13 -19.01 -16.17
C SER A 176 -17.06 -19.91 -16.77
N ALA A 177 -16.83 -21.08 -16.15
CA ALA A 177 -16.00 -22.16 -16.69
C ALA A 177 -16.70 -23.51 -16.47
N GLY A 178 -17.55 -23.90 -17.43
CA GLY A 178 -18.55 -24.97 -17.26
C GLY A 178 -18.01 -26.41 -17.35
N VAL A 179 -16.79 -26.63 -17.85
CA VAL A 179 -16.24 -27.99 -17.96
C VAL A 179 -15.61 -28.38 -16.62
N VAL A 180 -16.31 -29.22 -15.86
CA VAL A 180 -15.89 -29.63 -14.52
C VAL A 180 -14.90 -30.80 -14.57
N ARG A 181 -13.82 -30.71 -13.78
CA ARG A 181 -12.85 -31.76 -13.52
C ARG A 181 -12.51 -31.84 -12.04
N TYR A 182 -11.98 -32.98 -11.59
CA TYR A 182 -11.56 -33.25 -10.22
C TYR A 182 -10.10 -33.66 -10.18
N ALA A 183 -9.38 -33.19 -9.16
CA ALA A 183 -8.01 -33.57 -8.86
C ALA A 183 -7.84 -33.86 -7.36
N SER A 184 -6.91 -34.74 -7.01
CA SER A 184 -6.57 -35.07 -5.62
C SER A 184 -5.07 -35.38 -5.47
N ALA A 185 -4.54 -35.18 -4.27
CA ALA A 185 -3.15 -35.54 -3.97
C ALA A 185 -2.86 -37.04 -4.15
N SER A 186 -3.85 -37.91 -3.91
CA SER A 186 -3.77 -39.36 -4.10
C SER A 186 -4.12 -39.83 -5.52
N GLY A 187 -4.35 -38.91 -6.46
CA GLY A 187 -4.69 -39.24 -7.85
C GLY A 187 -3.60 -40.09 -8.50
N SER A 188 -4.00 -41.18 -9.15
CA SER A 188 -3.08 -42.25 -9.60
C SER A 188 -2.22 -41.91 -10.82
N GLY A 189 -2.46 -40.77 -11.47
CA GLY A 189 -1.85 -40.48 -12.77
C GLY A 189 -2.60 -41.09 -13.97
N ASN A 190 -3.72 -41.79 -13.77
CA ASN A 190 -4.46 -42.46 -14.85
C ASN A 190 -5.93 -42.01 -14.96
N GLY A 191 -6.37 -41.10 -14.10
CA GLY A 191 -7.74 -40.60 -14.12
C GLY A 191 -8.05 -39.68 -15.30
N ASP A 192 -9.32 -39.51 -15.63
CA ASP A 192 -9.80 -38.53 -16.63
C ASP A 192 -10.36 -37.24 -15.99
N GLY A 193 -10.38 -37.19 -14.65
CA GLY A 193 -10.86 -36.08 -13.86
C GLY A 193 -12.38 -35.90 -13.88
N THR A 194 -13.17 -36.80 -14.44
CA THR A 194 -14.64 -36.61 -14.56
C THR A 194 -15.42 -36.85 -13.25
N SER A 195 -14.77 -37.44 -12.25
CA SER A 195 -15.34 -37.70 -10.91
C SER A 195 -14.23 -37.75 -9.85
N GLU A 196 -14.58 -37.65 -8.56
CA GLU A 196 -13.60 -37.84 -7.47
C GLU A 196 -12.92 -39.22 -7.52
N SER A 197 -13.67 -40.29 -7.84
CA SER A 197 -13.12 -41.64 -7.98
C SER A 197 -12.18 -41.80 -9.18
N ASN A 198 -12.26 -40.91 -10.16
CA ASN A 198 -11.40 -40.88 -11.34
C ASN A 198 -10.59 -39.58 -11.43
N ALA A 199 -10.26 -38.99 -10.28
CA ALA A 199 -9.59 -37.71 -10.19
C ALA A 199 -8.19 -37.75 -10.81
N TRP A 200 -7.78 -36.63 -11.40
CA TRP A 200 -6.39 -36.38 -11.76
C TRP A 200 -5.49 -36.28 -10.52
N SER A 201 -4.19 -36.52 -10.68
CA SER A 201 -3.22 -35.94 -9.75
C SER A 201 -3.15 -34.41 -9.95
N TYR A 202 -2.60 -33.67 -8.98
CA TYR A 202 -2.43 -32.22 -9.16
C TYR A 202 -1.58 -31.86 -10.40
N SER A 203 -0.47 -32.57 -10.64
CA SER A 203 0.38 -32.33 -11.81
C SER A 203 -0.36 -32.60 -13.13
N GLN A 204 -1.20 -33.64 -13.18
CA GLN A 204 -2.03 -33.91 -14.35
C GLN A 204 -3.04 -32.80 -14.61
N ALA A 205 -3.66 -32.28 -13.55
CA ALA A 205 -4.61 -31.19 -13.69
C ALA A 205 -3.99 -29.96 -14.35
N PHE A 206 -2.78 -29.56 -13.92
CA PHE A 206 -2.06 -28.42 -14.48
C PHE A 206 -1.63 -28.65 -15.95
N SER A 207 -1.28 -29.89 -16.31
CA SER A 207 -0.92 -30.23 -17.69
C SER A 207 -2.13 -30.31 -18.64
N ASN A 208 -3.28 -30.73 -18.12
CA ASN A 208 -4.47 -31.04 -18.93
C ASN A 208 -5.53 -29.94 -18.95
N ALA A 209 -5.51 -28.99 -18.01
CA ALA A 209 -6.48 -27.90 -17.97
C ALA A 209 -6.45 -27.06 -19.27
N LYS A 210 -7.63 -26.61 -19.70
CA LYS A 210 -7.86 -25.79 -20.89
C LYS A 210 -8.90 -24.71 -20.59
N ALA A 211 -8.94 -23.66 -21.41
CA ALA A 211 -9.91 -22.58 -21.32
C ALA A 211 -11.35 -23.09 -21.11
N GLY A 212 -12.07 -22.49 -20.15
CA GLY A 212 -13.44 -22.87 -19.79
C GLY A 212 -13.56 -24.08 -18.86
N MET A 213 -12.44 -24.63 -18.36
CA MET A 213 -12.45 -25.68 -17.34
C MET A 213 -12.41 -25.14 -15.91
N THR A 214 -13.18 -25.77 -15.03
CA THR A 214 -13.01 -25.67 -13.58
C THR A 214 -12.50 -27.01 -13.05
N VAL A 215 -11.31 -27.00 -12.45
CA VAL A 215 -10.71 -28.14 -11.76
C VAL A 215 -10.92 -27.96 -10.25
N TYR A 216 -11.73 -28.83 -9.65
CA TYR A 216 -11.87 -28.92 -8.20
C TYR A 216 -10.75 -29.78 -7.60
N MET A 217 -9.96 -29.19 -6.71
CA MET A 217 -8.82 -29.85 -6.06
C MET A 217 -9.21 -30.27 -4.64
N LYS A 218 -9.24 -31.57 -4.35
CA LYS A 218 -9.57 -32.10 -3.02
C LYS A 218 -8.45 -31.76 -2.04
N ALA A 219 -8.79 -31.38 -0.82
CA ALA A 219 -7.81 -31.22 0.27
C ALA A 219 -6.92 -32.46 0.42
N GLY A 220 -5.62 -32.22 0.62
CA GLY A 220 -4.59 -33.25 0.68
C GLY A 220 -3.22 -32.67 0.38
N SER A 221 -2.16 -33.33 0.85
CA SER A 221 -0.78 -32.88 0.72
C SER A 221 -0.08 -33.54 -0.47
N SER A 222 0.62 -32.74 -1.27
CA SER A 222 1.46 -33.17 -2.38
C SER A 222 2.78 -32.39 -2.36
N SER A 223 3.88 -33.02 -2.75
CA SER A 223 5.18 -32.35 -2.93
C SER A 223 5.45 -31.95 -4.39
N ALA A 224 4.45 -32.04 -5.25
CA ALA A 224 4.60 -31.70 -6.66
C ALA A 224 4.89 -30.21 -6.85
N GLN A 225 5.83 -29.89 -7.74
CA GLN A 225 5.96 -28.56 -8.33
C GLN A 225 4.99 -28.49 -9.51
N LEU A 226 4.10 -27.50 -9.52
CA LEU A 226 3.04 -27.40 -10.53
C LEU A 226 3.37 -26.31 -11.53
N SER A 227 3.50 -26.67 -12.81
CA SER A 227 3.75 -25.69 -13.89
C SER A 227 2.54 -25.61 -14.82
N LEU A 228 2.06 -24.40 -15.06
CA LEU A 228 0.94 -24.11 -15.98
C LEU A 228 1.45 -23.27 -17.16
N SER A 229 1.34 -23.82 -18.36
CA SER A 229 1.76 -23.14 -19.61
C SER A 229 0.62 -22.82 -20.57
N GLY A 230 -0.63 -23.14 -20.18
CA GLY A 230 -1.83 -22.85 -20.97
C GLY A 230 -2.72 -21.84 -20.25
N GLY A 231 -3.18 -20.81 -20.97
CA GLY A 231 -4.13 -19.82 -20.49
C GLY A 231 -5.59 -20.08 -20.86
N GLY A 232 -6.47 -19.36 -20.20
CA GLY A 232 -7.88 -19.23 -20.56
C GLY A 232 -8.14 -18.09 -21.55
N THR A 233 -9.39 -17.64 -21.59
CA THR A 233 -9.78 -16.39 -22.25
C THR A 233 -10.58 -15.52 -21.28
N ALA A 234 -10.80 -14.25 -21.63
CA ALA A 234 -11.55 -13.32 -20.80
C ALA A 234 -12.95 -13.82 -20.41
N SER A 235 -13.61 -14.59 -21.28
CA SER A 235 -14.95 -15.16 -21.05
C SER A 235 -14.96 -16.64 -20.66
N ALA A 236 -13.84 -17.35 -20.82
CA ALA A 236 -13.68 -18.76 -20.51
C ALA A 236 -12.32 -19.01 -19.81
N PRO A 237 -12.17 -18.57 -18.56
CA PRO A 237 -10.94 -18.75 -17.81
C PRO A 237 -10.67 -20.23 -17.50
N ILE A 238 -9.45 -20.52 -17.10
CA ILE A 238 -9.13 -21.76 -16.39
C ILE A 238 -9.30 -21.50 -14.89
N LYS A 239 -9.97 -22.39 -14.17
CA LYS A 239 -10.13 -22.27 -12.72
C LYS A 239 -9.58 -23.49 -11.99
N PHE A 240 -8.80 -23.26 -10.94
CA PHE A 240 -8.37 -24.25 -9.96
C PHE A 240 -8.95 -23.87 -8.60
N ILE A 241 -9.84 -24.68 -8.05
CA ILE A 241 -10.59 -24.35 -6.83
C ILE A 241 -10.44 -25.49 -5.82
N GLY A 242 -9.81 -25.20 -4.69
CA GLY A 242 -9.72 -26.14 -3.57
C GLY A 242 -11.05 -26.37 -2.86
N TYR A 243 -11.26 -27.59 -2.36
CA TYR A 243 -12.40 -27.98 -1.54
C TYR A 243 -12.00 -29.05 -0.51
N LYS A 244 -12.73 -29.14 0.60
CA LYS A 244 -12.44 -30.08 1.69
C LYS A 244 -13.20 -31.38 1.54
N THR A 245 -14.52 -31.31 1.59
CA THR A 245 -15.50 -32.40 1.53
C THR A 245 -16.25 -32.36 0.21
N ALA A 246 -16.78 -31.21 -0.20
CA ALA A 246 -17.49 -31.03 -1.46
C ALA A 246 -17.15 -29.67 -2.10
N PRO A 247 -17.16 -29.56 -3.45
CA PRO A 247 -16.94 -28.28 -4.12
C PRO A 247 -17.75 -27.11 -3.54
N GLY A 248 -17.07 -26.02 -3.20
CA GLY A 248 -17.68 -24.80 -2.65
C GLY A 248 -17.78 -24.72 -1.12
N ASP A 249 -17.26 -25.71 -0.38
CA ASP A 249 -17.34 -25.73 1.08
C ASP A 249 -16.31 -24.85 1.81
N ILE A 250 -15.33 -24.29 1.10
CA ILE A 250 -14.36 -23.32 1.64
C ILE A 250 -14.77 -21.92 1.20
N THR A 251 -15.35 -21.15 2.13
CA THR A 251 -15.85 -19.78 1.91
C THR A 251 -14.96 -18.70 2.52
N SER A 252 -14.03 -19.07 3.39
CA SER A 252 -13.06 -18.16 4.04
C SER A 252 -11.73 -18.90 4.25
N LEU A 253 -10.63 -18.16 4.47
CA LEU A 253 -9.41 -18.77 5.00
C LEU A 253 -9.71 -19.35 6.38
N TYR A 254 -9.31 -20.61 6.62
CA TYR A 254 -9.42 -21.23 7.95
C TYR A 254 -8.30 -20.76 8.88
N TYR A 255 -7.16 -20.37 8.30
CA TYR A 255 -5.94 -20.04 9.01
C TYR A 255 -5.95 -18.57 9.42
N SER A 256 -5.71 -18.33 10.70
CA SER A 256 -5.33 -17.03 11.24
C SER A 256 -3.85 -17.05 11.62
N TYR A 257 -3.20 -15.90 11.48
CA TYR A 257 -1.80 -15.77 11.89
C TYR A 257 -1.63 -16.17 13.36
N GLY A 258 -0.69 -17.09 13.63
CA GLY A 258 -0.46 -17.67 14.96
C GLY A 258 -1.06 -19.08 15.17
N ASP A 259 -1.87 -19.60 14.24
CA ASP A 259 -2.47 -20.94 14.35
C ASP A 259 -1.46 -22.11 14.23
N GLY A 260 -0.18 -21.80 14.00
CA GLY A 260 0.90 -22.77 13.85
C GLY A 260 1.05 -23.29 12.42
N GLY A 261 1.13 -24.61 12.26
CA GLY A 261 1.38 -25.27 10.97
C GLY A 261 0.13 -25.41 10.09
N LEU A 262 0.33 -25.47 8.77
CA LEU A 262 -0.76 -25.61 7.81
C LEU A 262 -1.39 -27.02 7.87
N SER A 263 -2.72 -27.10 7.81
CA SER A 263 -3.44 -28.38 7.79
C SER A 263 -3.85 -28.79 6.37
N SER A 264 -3.37 -29.94 5.92
CA SER A 264 -3.76 -30.51 4.62
C SER A 264 -5.15 -31.13 4.57
N THR A 265 -5.85 -31.21 5.71
CA THR A 265 -7.25 -31.62 5.75
C THR A 265 -8.22 -30.47 5.48
N GLU A 266 -7.74 -29.22 5.51
CA GLU A 266 -8.56 -28.04 5.28
C GLU A 266 -8.51 -27.58 3.83
N MET A 267 -7.33 -27.63 3.19
CA MET A 267 -7.11 -27.13 1.82
C MET A 267 -6.09 -28.00 1.06
N PRO A 268 -6.15 -28.05 -0.29
CA PRO A 268 -5.05 -28.58 -1.11
C PRO A 268 -3.73 -27.94 -0.73
N THR A 269 -2.77 -28.77 -0.32
CA THR A 269 -1.48 -28.34 0.20
C THR A 269 -0.37 -28.78 -0.72
N LEU A 270 0.37 -27.82 -1.25
CA LEU A 270 1.67 -28.05 -1.86
C LEU A 270 2.72 -27.90 -0.76
N ASN A 271 3.46 -28.96 -0.49
CA ASN A 271 4.52 -28.97 0.52
C ASN A 271 5.80 -29.52 -0.09
N GLY A 272 6.77 -28.65 -0.39
CA GLY A 272 8.03 -29.05 -1.01
C GLY A 272 8.95 -29.82 -0.05
N GLY A 273 8.61 -29.87 1.24
CA GLY A 273 9.36 -30.57 2.29
C GLY A 273 10.64 -29.87 2.73
N ASP A 274 11.21 -29.02 1.86
CA ASP A 274 12.39 -28.20 2.11
C ASP A 274 12.29 -26.90 1.29
N ARG A 275 12.52 -25.76 1.94
CA ARG A 275 12.45 -24.42 1.34
C ARG A 275 13.51 -24.16 0.25
N SER A 276 14.43 -25.09 0.00
CA SER A 276 15.32 -25.03 -1.18
C SER A 276 14.65 -25.53 -2.47
N SER A 277 13.46 -26.14 -2.37
CA SER A 277 12.81 -26.84 -3.47
C SER A 277 12.01 -25.89 -4.34
N GLY A 278 12.54 -25.45 -5.49
CA GLY A 278 11.81 -24.81 -6.61
C GLY A 278 10.59 -23.94 -6.27
N SER A 279 9.58 -23.93 -7.16
CA SER A 279 8.35 -23.15 -6.95
C SER A 279 7.16 -24.08 -6.74
N GLY A 280 6.27 -23.74 -5.80
CA GLY A 280 5.04 -24.51 -5.57
C GLY A 280 4.15 -24.48 -6.81
N ILE A 281 3.91 -23.27 -7.33
CA ILE A 281 3.20 -23.03 -8.59
C ILE A 281 4.04 -22.10 -9.48
N SER A 282 4.34 -22.55 -10.70
CA SER A 282 4.94 -21.74 -11.76
C SER A 282 3.94 -21.50 -12.90
N ILE A 283 3.78 -20.24 -13.31
CA ILE A 283 2.88 -19.83 -14.39
C ILE A 283 3.74 -19.34 -15.57
N GLU A 284 3.70 -20.08 -16.67
CA GLU A 284 4.67 -20.01 -17.75
C GLU A 284 4.08 -19.41 -19.05
N ASN A 285 4.97 -19.05 -19.99
CA ASN A 285 4.63 -18.84 -21.41
C ASN A 285 3.45 -17.90 -21.69
N ASP A 286 3.43 -16.70 -21.07
CA ASP A 286 2.35 -15.73 -21.22
C ASP A 286 0.96 -16.31 -20.89
N THR A 287 0.90 -17.22 -19.91
CA THR A 287 -0.36 -17.80 -19.44
C THR A 287 -1.24 -16.71 -18.83
N ASN A 288 -2.44 -16.55 -19.39
CA ASN A 288 -3.39 -15.51 -19.02
C ASN A 288 -4.76 -16.08 -18.62
N TYR A 289 -5.57 -15.30 -17.91
CA TYR A 289 -6.97 -15.62 -17.59
C TYR A 289 -7.14 -16.92 -16.77
N VAL A 290 -6.45 -16.97 -15.63
CA VAL A 290 -6.47 -18.12 -14.72
C VAL A 290 -6.91 -17.69 -13.33
N ILE A 291 -7.73 -18.50 -12.67
CA ILE A 291 -8.26 -18.24 -11.35
C ILE A 291 -7.85 -19.38 -10.42
N PHE A 292 -7.15 -19.06 -9.34
CA PHE A 292 -6.77 -19.96 -8.26
C PHE A 292 -7.54 -19.57 -7.00
N LYS A 293 -8.23 -20.54 -6.40
CA LYS A 293 -8.92 -20.33 -5.12
C LYS A 293 -8.63 -21.46 -4.15
N ASN A 294 -8.53 -21.10 -2.88
CA ASN A 294 -8.48 -22.07 -1.78
C ASN A 294 -7.31 -23.07 -1.87
N ILE A 295 -6.08 -22.62 -2.12
CA ILE A 295 -4.88 -23.47 -2.18
C ILE A 295 -3.86 -22.97 -1.16
N GLN A 296 -3.07 -23.86 -0.58
CA GLN A 296 -1.96 -23.48 0.30
C GLN A 296 -0.62 -24.07 -0.14
N VAL A 297 0.46 -23.33 0.09
CA VAL A 297 1.82 -23.63 -0.36
C VAL A 297 2.81 -23.44 0.80
N THR A 298 3.73 -24.38 0.99
CA THR A 298 4.76 -24.28 2.03
C THR A 298 6.02 -25.05 1.69
N ASN A 299 7.16 -24.64 2.27
CA ASN A 299 8.45 -25.31 2.13
C ASN A 299 8.89 -25.48 0.66
N TYR A 300 8.80 -24.39 -0.11
CA TYR A 300 9.39 -24.25 -1.44
C TYR A 300 10.38 -23.08 -1.43
N LEU A 301 11.20 -22.93 -2.47
CA LEU A 301 11.96 -21.69 -2.67
C LEU A 301 10.99 -20.53 -2.92
N ASN A 302 10.05 -20.73 -3.84
CA ASN A 302 9.00 -19.76 -4.17
C ASN A 302 7.61 -20.37 -3.95
N GLY A 303 6.66 -19.56 -3.47
CA GLY A 303 5.28 -19.98 -3.32
C GLY A 303 4.57 -20.08 -4.67
N VAL A 304 4.32 -18.93 -5.28
CA VAL A 304 3.75 -18.78 -6.61
C VAL A 304 4.60 -17.82 -7.41
N GLU A 305 5.05 -18.27 -8.58
CA GLU A 305 5.89 -17.50 -9.49
C GLU A 305 5.24 -17.42 -10.87
N SER A 306 5.32 -16.25 -11.49
CA SER A 306 4.89 -16.03 -12.87
C SER A 306 6.04 -15.56 -13.75
N HIS A 307 6.17 -16.17 -14.91
CA HIS A 307 7.22 -15.85 -15.88
C HIS A 307 6.65 -15.13 -17.11
N ASN A 308 7.50 -14.32 -17.75
CA ASN A 308 7.17 -13.54 -18.94
C ASN A 308 6.01 -12.57 -18.68
N ASN A 309 5.03 -12.47 -19.58
CA ASN A 309 3.87 -11.58 -19.44
C ASN A 309 2.60 -12.33 -19.00
N ALA A 310 2.74 -13.39 -18.20
CA ALA A 310 1.59 -14.04 -17.56
C ALA A 310 0.80 -12.97 -16.80
N SER A 311 -0.49 -12.82 -17.07
CA SER A 311 -1.28 -11.65 -16.64
C SER A 311 -2.74 -12.05 -16.48
N LYS A 312 -3.57 -11.20 -15.85
CA LYS A 312 -4.99 -11.51 -15.66
C LYS A 312 -5.15 -12.81 -14.88
N LEU A 313 -4.48 -12.86 -13.75
CA LEU A 313 -4.52 -13.96 -12.80
C LEU A 313 -5.34 -13.54 -11.59
N VAL A 314 -6.15 -14.44 -11.03
CA VAL A 314 -6.85 -14.21 -9.75
C VAL A 314 -6.37 -15.23 -8.73
N PHE A 315 -6.02 -14.75 -7.55
CA PHE A 315 -5.68 -15.54 -6.38
C PHE A 315 -6.65 -15.15 -5.26
N GLU A 316 -7.42 -16.09 -4.78
CA GLU A 316 -8.43 -15.85 -3.74
C GLU A 316 -8.30 -16.88 -2.63
N ARG A 317 -8.11 -16.42 -1.38
CA ARG A 317 -7.89 -17.32 -0.23
C ARG A 317 -6.73 -18.29 -0.47
N ILE A 318 -5.58 -17.73 -0.83
CA ILE A 318 -4.33 -18.48 -0.96
C ILE A 318 -3.47 -18.24 0.28
N LEU A 319 -2.89 -19.32 0.81
CA LEU A 319 -2.02 -19.27 1.98
C LEU A 319 -0.62 -19.76 1.62
N ILE A 320 0.39 -18.92 1.80
CA ILE A 320 1.79 -19.26 1.52
C ILE A 320 2.58 -19.09 2.82
N LYS A 321 3.31 -20.12 3.22
CA LYS A 321 4.05 -20.11 4.49
C LYS A 321 5.42 -20.74 4.36
N ASP A 322 6.44 -20.09 4.92
CA ASP A 322 7.82 -20.56 5.01
C ASP A 322 8.37 -20.91 3.61
N VAL A 323 8.71 -19.89 2.82
CA VAL A 323 9.33 -20.04 1.49
C VAL A 323 10.67 -19.30 1.44
N GLY A 324 11.64 -19.83 0.71
CA GLY A 324 13.00 -19.26 0.63
C GLY A 324 14.00 -19.84 1.62
N THR A 325 15.28 -19.51 1.48
CA THR A 325 16.33 -20.00 2.40
C THR A 325 17.28 -18.88 2.82
N THR A 326 18.12 -19.13 3.83
CA THR A 326 19.25 -18.23 4.18
C THR A 326 20.20 -17.92 3.02
N SER A 327 20.24 -18.79 2.01
CA SER A 327 21.18 -18.71 0.88
C SER A 327 20.53 -18.29 -0.45
N ALA A 328 19.20 -18.15 -0.48
CA ALA A 328 18.46 -17.87 -1.69
C ALA A 328 17.17 -17.13 -1.35
N GLU A 329 16.94 -16.03 -2.07
CA GLU A 329 15.74 -15.21 -1.97
C GLU A 329 14.49 -16.06 -2.24
N GLY A 330 13.55 -16.06 -1.30
CA GLY A 330 12.25 -16.67 -1.48
C GLY A 330 11.16 -15.65 -1.63
N TYR A 331 10.25 -15.96 -2.54
CA TYR A 331 9.11 -15.11 -2.85
C TYR A 331 7.81 -15.83 -2.50
N GLY A 332 6.93 -15.16 -1.78
CA GLY A 332 5.57 -15.67 -1.57
C GLY A 332 4.81 -15.68 -2.89
N PHE A 333 4.60 -14.48 -3.40
CA PHE A 333 4.01 -14.18 -4.70
C PHE A 333 5.02 -13.39 -5.53
N GLU A 334 5.53 -13.97 -6.62
CA GLU A 334 6.47 -13.33 -7.54
C GLU A 334 5.82 -13.11 -8.90
N PHE A 335 5.42 -11.87 -9.20
CA PHE A 335 4.75 -11.55 -10.45
C PHE A 335 5.62 -10.91 -11.53
N VAL A 336 6.95 -11.05 -11.49
CA VAL A 336 7.86 -10.92 -12.65
C VAL A 336 9.22 -11.51 -12.34
N ASN A 337 9.83 -12.17 -13.33
CA ASN A 337 11.26 -12.40 -13.40
C ASN A 337 11.84 -11.98 -14.80
N PHE A 338 12.89 -11.14 -14.81
CA PHE A 338 13.75 -10.58 -15.89
C PHE A 338 13.24 -10.26 -17.32
N LEU A 339 12.05 -10.72 -17.78
CA LEU A 339 11.69 -10.79 -19.21
C LEU A 339 10.32 -10.19 -19.59
N GLY A 340 9.48 -9.77 -18.65
CA GLY A 340 8.16 -9.20 -18.93
C GLY A 340 7.46 -8.71 -17.68
N ASP A 341 6.37 -7.94 -17.79
CA ASP A 341 5.56 -7.44 -16.69
C ASP A 341 4.21 -8.17 -16.59
N SER A 342 3.72 -8.44 -15.37
CA SER A 342 2.44 -9.10 -15.12
C SER A 342 1.35 -8.08 -14.80
N HIS A 343 0.34 -7.96 -15.66
CA HIS A 343 -0.67 -6.91 -15.53
C HIS A 343 -2.02 -7.46 -15.11
N LYS A 344 -2.83 -6.61 -14.46
CA LYS A 344 -4.24 -6.88 -14.18
C LYS A 344 -4.48 -8.17 -13.38
N ASN A 345 -3.62 -8.44 -12.41
CA ASN A 345 -3.81 -9.55 -11.47
C ASN A 345 -4.65 -9.10 -10.27
N ARG A 346 -5.30 -10.06 -9.61
CA ARG A 346 -6.08 -9.85 -8.39
C ARG A 346 -5.62 -10.80 -7.30
N PHE A 347 -5.41 -10.25 -6.11
CA PHE A 347 -5.17 -10.98 -4.87
C PHE A 347 -6.28 -10.58 -3.90
N THR A 348 -7.04 -11.55 -3.40
CA THR A 348 -8.13 -11.29 -2.47
C THR A 348 -8.08 -12.27 -1.32
N ASP A 349 -8.05 -11.76 -0.08
CA ASP A 349 -7.99 -12.56 1.13
C ASP A 349 -6.83 -13.56 1.12
N CYS A 350 -5.67 -13.18 0.57
CA CYS A 350 -4.47 -14.02 0.58
C CYS A 350 -3.64 -13.75 1.83
N THR A 351 -2.89 -14.74 2.31
CA THR A 351 -1.93 -14.57 3.40
C THR A 351 -0.57 -15.14 3.01
N VAL A 352 0.49 -14.37 3.21
CA VAL A 352 1.88 -14.82 3.06
C VAL A 352 2.62 -14.62 4.38
N ILE A 353 3.33 -15.66 4.82
CA ILE A 353 4.08 -15.69 6.07
C ILE A 353 5.49 -16.19 5.77
N ASN A 354 6.50 -15.43 6.18
CA ASN A 354 7.90 -15.84 6.13
C ASN A 354 8.39 -16.22 4.72
N ALA A 355 8.19 -15.35 3.71
CA ALA A 355 9.05 -15.39 2.53
C ALA A 355 10.38 -14.71 2.87
N THR A 356 11.52 -15.35 2.60
CA THR A 356 12.83 -14.82 3.03
C THR A 356 13.25 -13.53 2.35
N HIS A 357 12.59 -13.12 1.26
CA HIS A 357 12.85 -11.86 0.57
C HIS A 357 11.57 -11.03 0.43
N ILE A 358 10.61 -11.45 -0.40
CA ILE A 358 9.42 -10.65 -0.69
C ILE A 358 8.15 -11.49 -0.54
N ASN A 359 7.21 -11.01 0.29
CA ASN A 359 5.92 -11.69 0.45
C ASN A 359 5.02 -11.47 -0.78
N TYR A 360 4.81 -10.21 -1.18
CA TYR A 360 4.02 -9.84 -2.36
C TYR A 360 4.84 -8.97 -3.32
N ALA A 361 5.41 -9.57 -4.36
CA ALA A 361 6.13 -8.87 -5.41
C ALA A 361 5.18 -8.59 -6.59
N ILE A 362 4.61 -7.39 -6.60
CA ILE A 362 3.57 -6.94 -7.51
C ILE A 362 4.23 -6.09 -8.59
N TYR A 363 4.44 -6.71 -9.74
CA TYR A 363 5.01 -6.04 -10.89
C TYR A 363 3.91 -5.74 -11.91
N GLY A 364 4.19 -4.85 -12.86
CA GLY A 364 3.26 -4.47 -13.91
C GLY A 364 2.17 -3.51 -13.44
N ASN A 365 1.09 -3.45 -14.22
CA ASN A 365 0.14 -2.34 -14.15
C ASN A 365 -1.29 -2.83 -13.87
N GLY A 366 -2.05 -1.99 -13.17
CA GLY A 366 -3.47 -2.21 -12.92
C GLY A 366 -3.75 -3.47 -12.12
N ASN A 367 -2.87 -3.87 -11.22
CA ASN A 367 -3.08 -4.99 -10.30
C ASN A 367 -3.93 -4.57 -9.09
N LEU A 368 -4.65 -5.51 -8.48
CA LEU A 368 -5.42 -5.32 -7.26
C LEU A 368 -4.98 -6.31 -6.17
N VAL A 369 -4.61 -5.80 -5.01
CA VAL A 369 -4.39 -6.55 -3.78
C VAL A 369 -5.41 -6.06 -2.76
N GLN A 370 -6.27 -6.93 -2.25
CA GLN A 370 -7.34 -6.55 -1.34
C GLN A 370 -7.51 -7.55 -0.19
N GLY A 371 -7.62 -7.08 1.05
CA GLY A 371 -7.84 -7.97 2.20
C GLY A 371 -6.66 -8.90 2.47
N CYS A 372 -5.47 -8.59 1.94
CA CYS A 372 -4.32 -9.47 2.00
C CYS A 372 -3.48 -9.20 3.26
N SER A 373 -2.83 -10.24 3.77
CA SER A 373 -1.97 -10.14 4.96
C SER A 373 -0.56 -10.67 4.70
N SER A 374 0.43 -9.94 5.21
CA SER A 374 1.85 -10.21 5.04
C SER A 374 2.52 -10.20 6.42
N TYR A 375 3.15 -11.32 6.80
CA TYR A 375 3.77 -11.48 8.12
C TYR A 375 5.21 -11.97 8.03
N CYS A 376 6.03 -11.56 9.00
CA CYS A 376 7.30 -12.21 9.31
C CYS A 376 7.47 -12.35 10.82
N ASP A 377 7.69 -13.58 11.27
CA ASP A 377 8.08 -13.92 12.63
C ASP A 377 9.36 -14.75 12.70
N GLU A 378 10.00 -14.98 11.56
CA GLU A 378 11.32 -15.61 11.55
C GLU A 378 12.36 -14.69 12.18
N VAL A 379 13.03 -15.24 13.20
CA VAL A 379 14.22 -14.65 13.80
C VAL A 379 15.44 -15.24 13.11
N ASP A 380 16.24 -14.41 12.44
CA ASP A 380 17.58 -14.81 12.05
C ASP A 380 18.55 -14.54 13.22
N PRO A 381 18.97 -15.57 13.98
CA PRO A 381 19.87 -15.39 15.12
C PRO A 381 21.28 -14.96 14.70
N SER A 382 21.62 -15.12 13.42
CA SER A 382 22.93 -14.74 12.88
C SER A 382 22.95 -13.31 12.34
N ASN A 383 21.80 -12.64 12.25
CA ASN A 383 21.66 -11.31 11.65
C ASN A 383 22.13 -11.26 10.18
N VAL A 384 22.11 -12.40 9.48
CA VAL A 384 22.58 -12.55 8.09
C VAL A 384 21.38 -12.43 7.14
N LEU A 385 20.48 -11.45 7.33
CA LEU A 385 19.40 -11.02 6.41
C LEU A 385 18.51 -12.10 5.74
N GLY A 386 18.74 -13.39 5.97
CA GLY A 386 18.46 -14.40 4.96
C GLY A 386 17.22 -15.22 5.24
N LEU A 387 16.64 -15.08 6.44
CA LEU A 387 15.35 -15.68 6.78
C LEU A 387 14.23 -14.66 6.91
N THR A 388 14.56 -13.37 6.88
CA THR A 388 13.60 -12.35 7.31
C THR A 388 13.03 -11.66 6.10
N THR A 389 11.70 -11.54 6.04
CA THR A 389 11.04 -10.82 4.96
C THR A 389 11.56 -9.39 4.90
N ASP A 390 12.08 -9.03 3.73
CA ASP A 390 12.53 -7.69 3.42
C ASP A 390 11.33 -6.83 3.00
N TYR A 391 10.64 -7.20 1.92
CA TYR A 391 9.47 -6.47 1.43
C TYR A 391 8.16 -7.23 1.65
N TYR A 392 7.19 -6.55 2.25
CA TYR A 392 5.89 -7.12 2.58
C TYR A 392 4.93 -6.95 1.41
N PHE A 393 4.79 -5.73 0.90
CA PHE A 393 4.08 -5.40 -0.34
C PHE A 393 4.98 -4.53 -1.22
N TYR A 394 5.57 -5.14 -2.22
CA TYR A 394 6.49 -4.50 -3.15
C TYR A 394 5.78 -4.22 -4.48
N VAL A 395 5.54 -2.94 -4.78
CA VAL A 395 4.87 -2.53 -6.02
C VAL A 395 5.88 -1.90 -6.98
N ARG A 396 5.94 -2.47 -8.18
CA ARG A 396 6.67 -1.94 -9.34
C ARG A 396 5.73 -1.86 -10.54
N GLY A 397 5.39 -0.66 -10.94
CA GLY A 397 4.50 -0.38 -12.07
C GLY A 397 3.36 0.55 -11.68
N ASN A 398 2.43 0.78 -12.61
CA ASN A 398 1.50 1.89 -12.52
C ASN A 398 0.05 1.44 -12.28
N ASP A 399 -0.74 2.36 -11.73
CA ASP A 399 -2.19 2.18 -11.55
C ASP A 399 -2.57 0.94 -10.70
N ASN A 400 -1.67 0.44 -9.85
CA ASN A 400 -1.95 -0.67 -8.95
C ASN A 400 -2.70 -0.21 -7.71
N GLN A 401 -3.40 -1.15 -7.07
CA GLN A 401 -4.20 -0.89 -5.87
C GLN A 401 -3.85 -1.90 -4.78
N VAL A 402 -3.52 -1.43 -3.59
CA VAL A 402 -3.37 -2.23 -2.37
C VAL A 402 -4.35 -1.69 -1.33
N LEU A 403 -5.37 -2.48 -1.03
CA LEU A 403 -6.55 -2.04 -0.29
C LEU A 403 -6.78 -2.94 0.91
N ASP A 404 -7.24 -2.38 2.03
CA ASP A 404 -7.74 -3.17 3.17
C ASP A 404 -6.72 -4.24 3.63
N SER A 405 -5.41 -3.95 3.53
CA SER A 405 -4.33 -4.95 3.63
C SER A 405 -3.41 -4.69 4.82
N ARG A 406 -2.73 -5.73 5.30
CA ARG A 406 -1.93 -5.69 6.53
C ARG A 406 -0.50 -6.20 6.32
N ALA A 407 0.48 -5.45 6.81
CA ALA A 407 1.88 -5.87 6.96
C ALA A 407 2.27 -5.86 8.44
N ARG A 408 2.84 -6.95 8.97
CA ARG A 408 3.31 -7.00 10.36
C ARG A 408 4.61 -7.77 10.52
N ARG A 409 5.57 -7.16 11.19
CA ARG A 409 6.81 -7.80 11.65
C ARG A 409 6.74 -8.05 13.15
N LEU A 410 7.04 -9.25 13.62
CA LEU A 410 7.04 -9.51 15.06
C LEU A 410 8.40 -9.28 15.71
N THR A 411 9.48 -9.55 15.00
CA THR A 411 10.83 -9.55 15.57
C THR A 411 11.79 -8.76 14.70
N TYR A 412 12.62 -7.91 15.34
CA TYR A 412 13.74 -7.28 14.66
C TYR A 412 14.93 -8.23 14.58
N THR A 413 15.53 -8.25 13.40
CA THR A 413 16.53 -9.25 12.99
C THR A 413 17.59 -8.63 12.08
N GLY A 414 17.83 -7.32 12.22
CA GLY A 414 18.84 -6.57 11.47
C GLY A 414 18.27 -5.73 10.35
N HIS A 415 17.47 -6.32 9.46
CA HIS A 415 16.73 -5.55 8.46
C HIS A 415 15.47 -4.94 9.09
N GLY A 416 15.17 -3.68 8.82
CA GLY A 416 13.98 -3.01 9.35
C GLY A 416 12.67 -3.46 8.69
N GLY A 417 12.78 -3.91 7.44
CA GLY A 417 11.65 -4.32 6.61
C GLY A 417 10.91 -3.14 5.99
N HIS A 418 10.33 -3.42 4.83
CA HIS A 418 9.59 -2.50 3.98
C HIS A 418 8.13 -2.94 3.91
N GLY A 419 7.23 -2.10 4.44
CA GLY A 419 5.80 -2.41 4.53
C GLY A 419 5.12 -2.34 3.17
N PHE A 420 4.53 -1.18 2.88
CA PHE A 420 3.87 -0.87 1.62
C PHE A 420 4.76 0.01 0.76
N THR A 421 5.43 -0.60 -0.21
CA THR A 421 6.51 0.04 -0.96
C THR A 421 6.18 0.22 -2.42
N THR A 422 6.52 1.39 -2.95
CA THR A 422 6.64 1.65 -4.38
C THR A 422 8.11 1.85 -4.73
N LYS A 423 8.60 1.11 -5.73
CA LYS A 423 10.00 1.20 -6.19
C LYS A 423 10.05 1.20 -7.72
N TYR A 424 11.09 1.80 -8.29
CA TYR A 424 11.24 1.97 -9.74
C TYR A 424 10.04 2.70 -10.37
N VAL A 425 9.80 2.50 -11.68
CA VAL A 425 8.69 3.12 -12.44
C VAL A 425 7.37 2.72 -11.81
N SER A 426 6.86 3.57 -10.91
CA SER A 426 5.71 3.30 -10.07
C SER A 426 4.90 4.58 -9.91
N GLU A 427 3.88 4.73 -10.76
CA GLU A 427 3.06 5.94 -10.82
C GLU A 427 1.58 5.64 -10.59
N HIS A 428 0.90 6.56 -9.92
CA HIS A 428 -0.55 6.49 -9.71
C HIS A 428 -1.04 5.21 -9.02
N ASN A 429 -0.22 4.63 -8.14
CA ASN A 429 -0.63 3.53 -7.30
C ASN A 429 -1.44 4.04 -6.10
N LEU A 430 -2.46 3.28 -5.69
CA LEU A 430 -3.31 3.57 -4.54
C LEU A 430 -3.06 2.57 -3.42
N PHE A 431 -2.70 3.08 -2.24
CA PHE A 431 -2.70 2.35 -0.99
C PHE A 431 -3.80 2.94 -0.10
N ASP A 432 -4.83 2.16 0.23
CA ASP A 432 -6.02 2.66 0.93
C ASP A 432 -6.44 1.70 2.04
N ASN A 433 -6.65 2.25 3.25
CA ASN A 433 -7.06 1.47 4.42
C ASN A 433 -6.08 0.33 4.76
N CYS A 434 -4.79 0.64 4.75
CA CYS A 434 -3.72 -0.32 5.01
C CYS A 434 -3.15 -0.15 6.43
N LEU A 435 -2.77 -1.27 7.06
CA LEU A 435 -2.18 -1.32 8.39
C LEU A 435 -0.75 -1.88 8.33
N ALA A 436 0.25 -1.08 8.72
CA ALA A 436 1.64 -1.50 8.87
C ALA A 436 2.03 -1.52 10.34
N ILE A 437 2.66 -2.61 10.78
CA ILE A 437 3.02 -2.80 12.19
C ILE A 437 4.49 -3.18 12.32
N ASN A 438 5.21 -2.42 13.14
CA ASN A 438 6.60 -2.67 13.52
C ASN A 438 7.57 -2.77 12.32
N MET A 439 7.38 -1.89 11.35
CA MET A 439 8.25 -1.74 10.16
C MET A 439 9.18 -0.54 10.33
N MET A 440 10.33 -0.59 9.66
CA MET A 440 11.19 0.59 9.51
C MET A 440 10.70 1.53 8.43
N GLU A 441 10.28 0.98 7.30
CA GLU A 441 9.82 1.73 6.14
C GLU A 441 8.38 1.32 5.86
N SER A 442 7.44 1.79 6.71
CA SER A 442 6.06 1.30 6.72
C SER A 442 5.28 1.68 5.47
N LEU A 443 5.35 2.96 5.08
CA LEU A 443 4.74 3.50 3.85
C LEU A 443 5.87 4.14 3.04
N ASP A 444 6.39 3.41 2.05
CA ASP A 444 7.64 3.76 1.37
C ASP A 444 7.43 4.14 -0.10
N ALA A 445 7.89 5.34 -0.45
CA ALA A 445 8.05 5.77 -1.83
C ALA A 445 9.53 5.92 -2.15
N ARG A 446 10.02 5.06 -3.07
CA ARG A 446 11.44 4.89 -3.34
C ARG A 446 11.76 5.06 -4.82
N HIS A 447 12.86 5.76 -5.08
CA HIS A 447 13.39 6.16 -6.39
C HIS A 447 12.67 7.34 -7.03
N SER A 448 13.37 8.05 -7.91
CA SER A 448 12.90 9.23 -8.65
C SER A 448 11.71 8.98 -9.58
N THR A 449 11.45 7.70 -9.85
CA THR A 449 10.35 7.23 -10.68
C THR A 449 9.15 6.72 -9.88
N SER A 450 9.23 6.73 -8.54
CA SER A 450 8.06 6.59 -7.66
C SER A 450 7.42 7.97 -7.45
N ARG A 451 6.34 8.24 -8.18
CA ARG A 451 5.67 9.54 -8.18
C ARG A 451 4.17 9.47 -8.41
N PHE A 452 3.44 10.48 -7.92
CA PHE A 452 1.98 10.55 -8.04
C PHE A 452 1.24 9.36 -7.41
N ASN A 453 1.88 8.64 -6.48
CA ASN A 453 1.23 7.59 -5.70
C ASN A 453 0.44 8.22 -4.56
N VAL A 454 -0.62 7.53 -4.12
CA VAL A 454 -1.49 7.98 -3.04
C VAL A 454 -1.54 6.92 -1.96
N PHE A 455 -1.09 7.29 -0.77
CA PHE A 455 -1.25 6.52 0.46
C PHE A 455 -2.30 7.23 1.31
N LYS A 456 -3.41 6.56 1.62
CA LYS A 456 -4.51 7.19 2.33
C LYS A 456 -5.24 6.28 3.30
N ASN A 457 -5.80 6.87 4.35
CA ASN A 457 -6.56 6.14 5.37
C ASN A 457 -5.72 5.01 6.01
N CYS A 458 -4.39 5.15 6.05
CA CYS A 458 -3.50 4.12 6.56
C CYS A 458 -3.18 4.32 8.05
N GLU A 459 -2.87 3.22 8.72
CA GLU A 459 -2.38 3.21 10.10
C GLU A 459 -0.99 2.60 10.15
N VAL A 460 -0.10 3.24 10.92
CA VAL A 460 1.23 2.71 11.23
C VAL A 460 1.42 2.67 12.74
N ASP A 461 1.60 1.45 13.24
CA ASP A 461 1.77 1.14 14.66
C ASP A 461 3.19 0.63 14.92
N GLY A 462 3.92 1.29 15.80
CA GLY A 462 5.23 0.82 16.24
C GLY A 462 5.20 -0.30 17.28
N GLU A 463 4.07 -0.61 17.90
CA GLU A 463 3.89 -1.45 19.09
C GLU A 463 4.76 -1.00 20.28
N THR A 464 4.13 -0.60 21.39
CA THR A 464 4.82 -0.03 22.58
C THR A 464 5.75 -1.01 23.30
N ASP A 465 5.59 -2.32 23.11
CA ASP A 465 6.16 -3.36 23.99
C ASP A 465 7.51 -3.93 23.53
N ILE A 466 8.09 -3.43 22.44
CA ILE A 466 9.32 -4.01 21.90
C ILE A 466 10.52 -3.09 22.21
N ASP A 467 11.16 -3.32 23.34
CA ASP A 467 12.11 -2.41 24.02
C ASP A 467 13.56 -2.35 23.45
N ASN A 468 13.78 -2.59 22.15
CA ASN A 468 15.12 -2.99 21.65
C ASN A 468 15.75 -2.08 20.58
N GLY A 469 15.65 -0.75 20.69
CA GLY A 469 16.36 0.15 19.76
C GLY A 469 15.98 -0.06 18.29
N GLN A 470 14.78 -0.57 18.05
CA GLN A 470 14.31 -0.93 16.71
C GLN A 470 14.07 0.34 15.88
N TRP A 471 14.47 0.27 14.62
CA TRP A 471 14.29 1.31 13.63
C TRP A 471 12.85 1.26 13.17
N ARG A 472 11.91 1.89 13.89
CA ARG A 472 10.50 1.94 13.52
C ARG A 472 10.14 3.27 12.90
N GLY A 473 9.71 3.23 11.65
CA GLY A 473 9.40 4.43 10.89
C GLY A 473 8.01 4.40 10.31
N GLY A 474 7.42 5.58 10.17
CA GLY A 474 6.16 5.78 9.48
C GLY A 474 6.37 5.83 7.98
N ILE A 475 6.31 7.05 7.45
CA ILE A 475 6.45 7.35 6.04
C ILE A 475 7.93 7.43 5.67
N THR A 476 8.33 6.79 4.57
CA THR A 476 9.69 6.86 4.04
C THR A 476 9.67 7.41 2.62
N LEU A 477 10.59 8.34 2.36
CA LEU A 477 10.95 8.82 1.04
C LEU A 477 12.41 8.51 0.77
N THR A 478 12.70 7.81 -0.31
CA THR A 478 14.08 7.41 -0.62
C THR A 478 14.44 7.72 -2.07
N SER A 479 15.64 8.27 -2.29
CA SER A 479 16.25 8.44 -3.61
C SER A 479 15.37 9.19 -4.62
N GLY A 480 14.81 10.33 -4.22
CA GLY A 480 14.17 11.28 -5.12
C GLY A 480 12.69 11.02 -5.42
N ALA A 481 12.00 10.17 -4.66
CA ALA A 481 10.56 10.01 -4.76
C ALA A 481 9.84 11.37 -4.64
N ASN A 482 8.88 11.63 -5.53
CA ASN A 482 8.32 12.97 -5.69
C ASN A 482 6.84 13.01 -6.07
N HIS A 483 6.16 14.12 -5.79
CA HIS A 483 4.74 14.32 -6.12
C HIS A 483 3.79 13.24 -5.56
N ASN A 484 4.18 12.52 -4.51
CA ASN A 484 3.30 11.55 -3.85
C ASN A 484 2.40 12.26 -2.84
N VAL A 485 1.23 11.69 -2.57
CA VAL A 485 0.27 12.19 -1.58
C VAL A 485 0.11 11.17 -0.46
N PHE A 486 0.35 11.63 0.76
CA PHE A 486 0.13 10.90 2.00
C PHE A 486 -0.98 11.62 2.77
N GLU A 487 -2.17 11.01 2.89
CA GLU A 487 -3.32 11.71 3.46
C GLU A 487 -4.13 10.88 4.45
N ARG A 488 -4.62 11.50 5.52
CA ARG A 488 -5.46 10.82 6.53
C ARG A 488 -4.77 9.58 7.10
N ILE A 489 -3.53 9.76 7.56
CA ILE A 489 -2.69 8.68 8.11
C ILE A 489 -2.59 8.85 9.61
N TYR A 490 -2.70 7.75 10.34
CA TYR A 490 -2.45 7.68 11.77
C TYR A 490 -1.11 6.99 12.04
N LEU A 491 -0.18 7.71 12.68
CA LEU A 491 1.18 7.27 12.97
C LEU A 491 1.38 7.28 14.48
N HIS A 492 1.68 6.14 15.11
CA HIS A 492 1.88 6.12 16.56
C HIS A 492 2.93 5.12 17.06
N ASP A 493 3.54 5.47 18.19
CA ASP A 493 4.55 4.65 18.89
C ASP A 493 5.80 4.38 18.03
N LEU A 494 6.17 5.33 17.18
CA LEU A 494 7.25 5.22 16.21
C LEU A 494 8.54 5.90 16.69
N ARG A 495 9.68 5.56 16.09
CA ARG A 495 10.91 6.32 16.26
C ARG A 495 10.88 7.61 15.46
N TRP A 496 10.37 7.54 14.22
CA TRP A 496 10.04 8.71 13.43
C TRP A 496 8.72 8.58 12.66
N ALA A 497 8.03 9.70 12.49
CA ALA A 497 6.80 9.75 11.69
C ALA A 497 7.11 9.78 10.19
N LEU A 498 8.13 10.55 9.80
CA LEU A 498 8.62 10.66 8.43
C LEU A 498 10.13 10.59 8.39
N SER A 499 10.65 9.86 7.41
CA SER A 499 12.07 9.77 7.09
C SER A 499 12.28 10.04 5.61
N ALA A 500 13.24 10.90 5.28
CA ALA A 500 13.63 11.19 3.91
C ALA A 500 15.13 11.02 3.73
N SER A 501 15.54 10.24 2.73
CA SER A 501 16.94 9.94 2.50
C SER A 501 17.33 9.75 1.05
N SER A 502 18.62 9.92 0.75
CA SER A 502 19.18 9.34 -0.47
C SER A 502 19.84 8.00 -0.16
N SER A 503 19.53 7.01 -1.00
CA SER A 503 20.32 5.78 -1.10
C SER A 503 21.20 5.80 -2.36
N GLY A 504 22.17 4.89 -2.42
CA GLY A 504 23.03 4.69 -3.60
C GLY A 504 22.36 3.93 -4.74
N GLU A 505 21.08 3.59 -4.62
CA GLU A 505 20.37 2.76 -5.61
C GLU A 505 19.87 3.54 -6.84
N ASP A 506 19.62 4.84 -6.70
CA ASP A 506 19.10 5.69 -7.77
C ASP A 506 19.72 7.10 -7.66
N VAL A 507 18.90 8.16 -7.69
CA VAL A 507 19.41 9.53 -7.61
C VAL A 507 19.77 9.91 -6.17
N VAL A 508 20.76 10.78 -6.02
CA VAL A 508 21.12 11.38 -4.73
C VAL A 508 20.14 12.52 -4.41
N ALA A 509 18.92 12.16 -4.00
CA ALA A 509 17.89 13.08 -3.54
C ALA A 509 17.07 12.42 -2.43
N ALA A 510 16.56 13.21 -1.47
CA ALA A 510 15.77 12.72 -0.35
C ALA A 510 14.25 12.74 -0.65
N GLY A 511 13.84 13.47 -1.68
CA GLY A 511 12.46 13.53 -2.18
C GLY A 511 12.00 14.96 -2.41
N SER A 512 11.05 15.18 -3.31
CA SER A 512 10.56 16.53 -3.60
C SER A 512 9.07 16.60 -3.90
N ASP A 513 8.47 17.77 -3.65
CA ASP A 513 7.10 18.08 -4.08
C ASP A 513 6.03 17.10 -3.56
N ASN A 514 6.32 16.39 -2.46
CA ASN A 514 5.35 15.47 -1.84
C ASN A 514 4.41 16.25 -0.92
N VAL A 515 3.18 15.75 -0.80
CA VAL A 515 2.12 16.35 0.04
C VAL A 515 1.79 15.40 1.17
N PHE A 516 1.87 15.90 2.39
CA PHE A 516 1.50 15.18 3.60
C PHE A 516 0.39 15.92 4.30
N ARG A 517 -0.82 15.36 4.35
CA ARG A 517 -1.99 16.11 4.81
C ARG A 517 -2.95 15.35 5.71
N ASN A 518 -3.56 16.06 6.66
CA ASN A 518 -4.51 15.47 7.62
C ASN A 518 -3.89 14.27 8.36
N ILE A 519 -2.63 14.38 8.76
CA ILE A 519 -1.89 13.30 9.43
C ILE A 519 -1.89 13.53 10.93
N VAL A 520 -2.11 12.47 11.69
CA VAL A 520 -1.93 12.45 13.14
C VAL A 520 -0.66 11.66 13.45
N ALA A 521 0.27 12.29 14.17
CA ALA A 521 1.50 11.66 14.66
C ALA A 521 1.55 11.73 16.19
N LYS A 522 1.51 10.58 16.86
CA LYS A 522 1.40 10.44 18.31
C LYS A 522 2.57 9.64 18.89
N ASP A 523 3.09 10.07 20.04
CA ASP A 523 4.09 9.34 20.82
C ASP A 523 5.32 8.96 19.98
N ILE A 524 5.84 9.94 19.26
CA ILE A 524 7.04 9.78 18.43
C ILE A 524 8.26 9.87 19.34
N THR A 525 9.03 8.79 19.43
CA THR A 525 10.09 8.64 20.45
C THR A 525 11.40 9.33 20.11
N SER A 526 11.60 9.80 18.87
CA SER A 526 12.79 10.59 18.50
C SER A 526 12.46 11.85 17.70
N TYR A 527 12.01 11.71 16.44
CA TYR A 527 11.87 12.84 15.53
C TYR A 527 10.60 12.72 14.70
N VAL A 528 9.81 13.77 14.56
CA VAL A 528 8.69 13.71 13.61
C VAL A 528 9.20 13.58 12.18
N VAL A 529 10.19 14.39 11.79
CA VAL A 529 10.83 14.38 10.47
C VAL A 529 12.33 14.16 10.62
N ARG A 530 12.84 13.10 9.98
CA ARG A 530 14.26 12.74 9.93
C ARG A 530 14.80 12.86 8.51
N LEU A 531 15.88 13.64 8.34
CA LEU A 531 16.59 13.80 7.08
C LEU A 531 18.00 13.20 7.20
N PHE A 532 18.42 12.36 6.25
CA PHE A 532 19.79 11.83 6.21
C PHE A 532 20.23 11.41 4.79
N SER A 533 21.53 11.19 4.59
CA SER A 533 22.08 10.71 3.32
C SER A 533 23.02 9.53 3.55
N ASP A 534 22.73 8.39 2.92
CA ASP A 534 23.59 7.19 2.99
C ASP A 534 24.77 7.25 2.01
N THR A 535 24.77 8.21 1.09
CA THR A 535 25.72 8.25 -0.04
C THR A 535 26.88 9.22 0.16
N GLY A 536 26.92 9.93 1.29
CA GLY A 536 27.91 10.99 1.56
C GLY A 536 27.77 12.24 0.67
N GLY A 537 26.87 12.22 -0.32
CA GLY A 537 26.49 13.36 -1.14
C GLY A 537 25.39 14.21 -0.47
N THR A 538 25.23 15.45 -0.94
CA THR A 538 24.11 16.31 -0.52
C THR A 538 22.86 15.94 -1.30
N ALA A 539 21.89 15.34 -0.63
CA ALA A 539 20.58 15.00 -1.17
C ALA A 539 19.59 16.16 -0.97
N ALA A 540 18.75 16.42 -1.97
CA ALA A 540 17.74 17.47 -1.89
C ALA A 540 16.42 16.96 -1.27
N PHE A 541 15.86 17.72 -0.32
CA PHE A 541 14.52 17.56 0.25
C PHE A 541 13.73 18.85 0.06
N ASP A 542 13.09 19.02 -1.10
CA ASP A 542 12.61 20.32 -1.58
C ASP A 542 11.13 20.34 -1.92
N GLY A 543 10.45 21.48 -1.69
CA GLY A 543 9.09 21.70 -2.16
C GLY A 543 8.00 20.85 -1.48
N ASN A 544 8.31 20.15 -0.39
CA ASN A 544 7.35 19.29 0.29
C ASN A 544 6.40 20.11 1.17
N ARG A 545 5.13 19.68 1.26
CA ARG A 545 4.07 20.38 2.01
C ARG A 545 3.51 19.52 3.14
N PHE A 546 3.49 20.09 4.34
CA PHE A 546 2.97 19.48 5.56
C PHE A 546 1.73 20.28 5.98
N GLU A 547 0.56 19.74 5.67
CA GLU A 547 -0.71 20.45 5.71
C GLU A 547 -1.63 19.81 6.76
N ASN A 548 -2.16 20.58 7.71
CA ASN A 548 -3.14 20.07 8.66
C ASN A 548 -2.64 18.84 9.46
N TRP A 549 -1.41 18.88 10.00
CA TRP A 549 -0.94 17.80 10.89
C TRP A 549 -1.38 18.04 12.34
N THR A 550 -1.64 16.97 13.08
CA THR A 550 -1.71 17.01 14.54
C THR A 550 -0.59 16.15 15.10
N ILE A 551 0.38 16.80 15.74
CA ILE A 551 1.53 16.14 16.36
C ILE A 551 1.35 16.21 17.86
N GLN A 552 1.33 15.05 18.51
CA GLN A 552 1.19 14.92 19.95
C GLN A 552 2.36 14.13 20.53
N ASN A 553 3.06 14.73 21.50
CA ASN A 553 4.13 14.09 22.26
C ASN A 553 5.30 13.60 21.37
N ALA A 554 6.26 14.49 21.15
CA ALA A 554 7.50 14.16 20.44
C ALA A 554 8.69 14.96 21.03
N PRO A 555 9.90 14.37 21.15
CA PRO A 555 11.07 15.12 21.59
C PRO A 555 11.45 16.25 20.63
N TYR A 556 11.43 15.97 19.32
CA TYR A 556 11.84 16.92 18.29
C TYR A 556 10.91 16.88 17.08
N PHE A 557 10.65 18.04 16.48
CA PHE A 557 10.00 18.06 15.16
C PHE A 557 10.99 17.62 14.06
N PHE A 558 12.21 18.19 14.01
CA PHE A 558 13.21 17.86 12.98
C PHE A 558 14.51 17.27 13.52
N THR A 559 15.15 16.44 12.68
CA THR A 559 16.61 16.27 12.65
C THR A 559 17.10 16.23 11.20
N ASN A 560 18.31 16.75 10.99
CA ASN A 560 19.13 16.46 9.83
C ASN A 560 20.42 15.81 10.31
N ASP A 561 20.55 14.51 10.09
CA ASP A 561 21.69 13.70 10.52
C ASP A 561 22.90 13.90 9.57
N GLY A 562 22.78 14.78 8.58
CA GLY A 562 23.82 15.18 7.65
C GLY A 562 23.49 14.82 6.21
N GLY A 563 24.12 15.56 5.29
CA GLY A 563 24.08 15.25 3.86
C GLY A 563 22.73 15.49 3.18
N VAL A 564 21.81 16.24 3.79
CA VAL A 564 20.56 16.68 3.14
C VAL A 564 20.48 18.20 3.14
N SER A 565 20.18 18.79 1.99
CA SER A 565 19.76 20.18 1.85
C SER A 565 18.26 20.24 1.67
N SER A 566 17.62 21.24 2.26
CA SER A 566 16.18 21.44 2.17
C SER A 566 15.83 22.88 1.82
N SER A 567 14.85 23.06 0.94
CA SER A 567 14.38 24.37 0.47
C SER A 567 12.91 24.34 0.04
N GLY A 568 12.21 25.45 0.23
CA GLY A 568 10.82 25.60 -0.22
C GLY A 568 9.81 24.64 0.40
N ASN A 569 10.12 24.03 1.55
CA ASN A 569 9.16 23.18 2.25
C ASN A 569 8.21 24.04 3.09
N GLU A 570 6.95 23.65 3.18
CA GLU A 570 5.89 24.43 3.82
C GLU A 570 5.21 23.63 4.93
N VAL A 571 4.99 24.26 6.09
CA VAL A 571 4.27 23.68 7.22
C VAL A 571 3.10 24.60 7.56
N VAL A 572 1.88 24.15 7.26
CA VAL A 572 0.68 25.00 7.28
C VAL A 572 -0.46 24.32 8.04
N ASN A 573 -1.16 25.09 8.87
CA ASN A 573 -2.31 24.62 9.64
C ASN A 573 -2.02 23.42 10.56
N CYS A 574 -0.82 23.30 11.13
CA CYS A 574 -0.46 22.16 11.99
C CYS A 574 -0.62 22.51 13.49
N ILE A 575 -1.01 21.52 14.30
CA ILE A 575 -0.95 21.55 15.76
C ILE A 575 0.30 20.83 16.23
N PHE A 576 1.13 21.52 17.02
CA PHE A 576 2.27 20.96 17.75
C PHE A 576 1.93 20.93 19.24
N SER A 577 1.46 19.80 19.74
CA SER A 577 1.10 19.63 21.15
C SER A 577 2.12 18.76 21.88
N SER A 578 2.76 19.31 22.91
CA SER A 578 3.81 18.64 23.69
C SER A 578 5.00 18.19 22.84
N VAL A 579 5.43 19.02 21.88
CA VAL A 579 6.65 18.80 21.09
C VAL A 579 7.81 19.58 21.74
N ALA A 580 8.76 18.88 22.37
CA ALA A 580 9.69 19.51 23.30
C ALA A 580 10.62 20.54 22.65
N ALA A 581 11.12 20.26 21.44
CA ALA A 581 12.00 21.16 20.69
C ALA A 581 11.69 21.16 19.20
N GLN A 582 11.95 22.27 18.52
CA GLN A 582 11.78 22.38 17.07
C GLN A 582 12.73 21.43 16.33
N GLN A 583 13.99 21.37 16.75
CA GLN A 583 15.01 20.63 16.02
C GLN A 583 16.11 20.09 16.94
N ALA A 584 16.61 18.89 16.65
CA ALA A 584 17.77 18.30 17.31
C ALA A 584 19.10 18.79 16.69
N SER A 585 19.08 19.12 15.40
CA SER A 585 20.18 19.71 14.63
C SER A 585 19.67 20.84 13.73
N GLN A 586 20.55 21.67 13.19
CA GLN A 586 20.10 22.82 12.37
C GLN A 586 19.45 22.34 11.07
N VAL A 587 18.15 22.65 10.91
CA VAL A 587 17.39 22.41 9.68
C VAL A 587 16.91 23.75 9.12
N THR A 588 17.08 23.97 7.81
CA THR A 588 16.68 25.20 7.12
C THR A 588 15.72 24.92 5.97
N GLY A 589 15.13 25.95 5.37
CA GLY A 589 14.31 25.79 4.16
C GLY A 589 12.89 25.30 4.42
N PHE A 590 12.37 25.53 5.63
CA PHE A 590 10.98 25.35 6.01
C PHE A 590 10.34 26.70 6.31
N THR A 591 9.14 26.93 5.79
CA THR A 591 8.27 28.03 6.18
C THR A 591 7.15 27.49 7.06
N PHE A 592 6.72 28.30 8.03
CA PHE A 592 5.64 27.97 8.95
C PHE A 592 4.57 29.06 8.84
N ASP A 593 3.32 28.65 8.67
CA ASP A 593 2.19 29.58 8.58
C ASP A 593 0.91 28.99 9.20
N HIS A 594 0.12 29.80 9.92
CA HIS A 594 -1.15 29.38 10.55
C HIS A 594 -1.02 28.12 11.44
N ASN A 595 0.07 27.98 12.20
CA ASN A 595 0.31 26.82 13.07
C ASN A 595 0.02 27.12 14.54
N ASP A 596 -0.34 26.10 15.31
CA ASP A 596 -0.53 26.19 16.75
C ASP A 596 0.56 25.44 17.52
N PHE A 597 1.14 26.07 18.54
CA PHE A 597 2.24 25.54 19.34
C PHE A 597 1.85 25.49 20.83
N HIS A 598 1.47 24.30 21.30
CA HIS A 598 0.98 24.10 22.65
C HIS A 598 1.90 23.19 23.48
N GLY A 599 2.29 23.65 24.67
CA GLY A 599 3.06 22.83 25.62
C GLY A 599 4.44 22.36 25.13
N GLY A 600 5.02 23.06 24.14
CA GLY A 600 6.25 22.65 23.46
C GLY A 600 7.20 23.80 23.15
N PHE A 601 7.90 23.71 22.02
CA PHE A 601 8.81 24.75 21.55
C PHE A 601 8.10 26.07 21.20
N ALA A 602 8.86 27.17 21.21
CA ALA A 602 8.33 28.50 20.96
C ALA A 602 7.72 28.63 19.56
N PRO A 603 6.64 29.44 19.38
CA PRO A 603 6.03 29.66 18.08
C PRO A 603 7.02 30.16 17.03
N VAL A 604 6.87 29.65 15.81
CA VAL A 604 7.69 30.03 14.64
C VAL A 604 6.80 30.29 13.43
N GLY A 605 7.24 31.20 12.56
CA GLY A 605 6.54 31.54 11.32
C GLY A 605 5.59 32.72 11.43
N THR A 606 4.62 32.76 10.53
CA THR A 606 3.54 33.76 10.48
C THR A 606 2.24 33.16 11.00
N SER A 607 1.33 34.04 11.48
CA SER A 607 0.02 33.64 12.02
C SER A 607 0.07 32.47 13.03
N SER A 608 1.07 32.48 13.92
CA SER A 608 1.26 31.41 14.89
C SER A 608 0.38 31.59 16.13
N HIS A 609 -0.10 30.47 16.68
CA HIS A 609 -0.97 30.39 17.85
C HIS A 609 -0.30 29.59 18.98
N THR A 610 -0.83 29.71 20.21
CA THR A 610 -0.36 28.99 21.42
C THR A 610 -1.53 28.48 22.26
N LEU A 611 -2.61 28.10 21.58
CA LEU A 611 -3.87 27.71 22.20
C LEU A 611 -3.78 26.28 22.71
N ASP A 612 -4.46 25.96 23.81
CA ASP A 612 -4.66 24.56 24.20
C ASP A 612 -5.69 23.94 23.25
N PRO A 613 -5.37 22.88 22.49
CA PRO A 613 -6.32 22.27 21.56
C PRO A 613 -7.52 21.60 22.25
N GLN A 614 -7.38 21.22 23.52
CA GLN A 614 -8.43 20.57 24.31
C GLN A 614 -9.06 19.38 23.59
N PHE A 615 -8.24 18.45 23.09
CA PHE A 615 -8.72 17.31 22.31
C PHE A 615 -9.89 16.59 22.99
N VAL A 616 -10.91 16.21 22.20
CA VAL A 616 -12.08 15.46 22.69
C VAL A 616 -11.64 14.19 23.39
N ASP A 617 -10.74 13.46 22.74
CA ASP A 617 -10.03 12.29 23.23
C ASP A 617 -8.69 12.15 22.47
N LEU A 618 -7.82 11.27 22.97
CA LEU A 618 -6.48 11.03 22.42
C LEU A 618 -6.45 9.93 21.34
N ALA A 619 -7.60 9.46 20.87
CA ALA A 619 -7.69 8.50 19.77
C ALA A 619 -8.10 9.20 18.46
N GLY A 620 -9.14 10.05 18.53
CA GLY A 620 -9.68 10.81 17.43
C GLY A 620 -8.94 12.12 17.16
N PHE A 621 -8.28 12.72 18.17
CA PHE A 621 -7.57 14.00 18.07
C PHE A 621 -8.41 15.17 17.52
N VAL A 622 -9.72 15.14 17.76
CA VAL A 622 -10.62 16.25 17.40
C VAL A 622 -10.43 17.38 18.41
N PRO A 623 -9.97 18.59 18.02
CA PRO A 623 -9.86 19.72 18.94
C PRO A 623 -11.23 20.15 19.48
N LYS A 624 -11.27 20.80 20.64
CA LYS A 624 -12.49 21.49 21.15
C LYS A 624 -12.34 23.00 21.21
N ASN A 625 -11.11 23.51 21.18
CA ASN A 625 -10.88 24.93 21.28
C ASN A 625 -11.28 25.64 19.98
N ALA A 626 -12.44 26.29 19.99
CA ALA A 626 -12.96 27.04 18.84
C ALA A 626 -12.01 28.15 18.34
N GLY A 627 -11.05 28.60 19.15
CA GLY A 627 -9.99 29.51 18.72
C GLY A 627 -9.04 28.93 17.67
N LEU A 628 -9.08 27.62 17.42
CA LEU A 628 -8.33 26.96 16.35
C LEU A 628 -9.02 27.02 14.97
N LYS A 629 -10.24 27.55 14.87
CA LYS A 629 -10.92 27.91 13.61
C LYS A 629 -10.34 29.19 13.02
N VAL A 630 -9.05 29.15 12.70
CA VAL A 630 -8.25 30.29 12.23
C VAL A 630 -7.22 29.87 11.18
N GLY A 631 -7.30 28.62 10.70
CA GLY A 631 -6.45 28.13 9.62
C GLY A 631 -6.76 28.81 8.29
N VAL A 632 -5.97 28.49 7.28
CA VAL A 632 -6.19 28.95 5.90
C VAL A 632 -6.71 27.81 5.02
N ALA A 633 -7.66 28.07 4.13
CA ALA A 633 -8.13 27.06 3.18
C ALA A 633 -7.00 26.63 2.24
N LEU A 634 -6.79 25.31 2.12
CA LEU A 634 -5.71 24.72 1.32
C LEU A 634 -6.31 24.04 0.08
N PRO A 635 -5.84 24.35 -1.14
CA PRO A 635 -6.35 23.71 -2.36
C PRO A 635 -6.22 22.18 -2.31
N GLY A 636 -7.31 21.47 -2.59
CA GLY A 636 -7.37 20.02 -2.59
C GLY A 636 -7.52 19.40 -1.20
N VAL A 637 -7.66 20.19 -0.13
CA VAL A 637 -7.80 19.71 1.26
C VAL A 637 -9.14 20.13 1.84
N GLU A 638 -10.21 19.65 1.24
CA GLU A 638 -11.56 20.10 1.61
C GLU A 638 -12.22 19.23 2.68
N TYR A 639 -11.68 18.03 2.93
CA TYR A 639 -12.10 17.16 4.01
C TYR A 639 -10.97 16.96 5.00
N ASP A 640 -11.32 16.81 6.27
CA ASP A 640 -10.38 16.44 7.32
C ASP A 640 -10.03 14.94 7.26
N GLY A 641 -9.28 14.45 8.25
CA GLY A 641 -8.90 13.04 8.28
C GLY A 641 -9.92 12.08 8.91
N SER A 642 -11.06 12.56 9.42
CA SER A 642 -11.96 11.73 10.23
C SER A 642 -12.65 10.65 9.39
N GLU A 643 -13.25 9.67 10.05
CA GLU A 643 -14.07 8.66 9.40
C GLU A 643 -15.46 8.59 10.07
N PRO A 644 -16.54 8.99 9.38
CA PRO A 644 -16.56 9.56 8.03
C PRO A 644 -15.90 10.96 7.98
N PRO A 645 -15.31 11.38 6.83
CA PRO A 645 -14.65 12.68 6.72
C PRO A 645 -15.61 13.85 6.94
N ILE A 646 -15.13 14.89 7.62
CA ILE A 646 -15.84 16.15 7.86
C ILE A 646 -15.28 17.21 6.91
N GLU A 647 -16.17 17.97 6.27
CA GLU A 647 -15.74 19.08 5.41
C GLU A 647 -15.16 20.21 6.24
N ARG A 648 -14.04 20.74 5.78
CA ARG A 648 -13.36 21.87 6.41
C ARG A 648 -14.10 23.16 6.11
N ASP A 649 -14.13 24.07 7.08
CA ASP A 649 -14.68 25.40 6.86
C ASP A 649 -13.86 26.12 5.76
N ALA A 650 -14.52 26.62 4.72
CA ALA A 650 -13.86 27.25 3.58
C ALA A 650 -13.22 28.61 3.90
N ASN A 651 -13.67 29.27 4.97
CA ASN A 651 -13.20 30.59 5.37
C ASN A 651 -12.20 30.52 6.53
N ALA A 652 -12.41 29.59 7.45
CA ALA A 652 -11.62 29.47 8.68
C ALA A 652 -11.50 28.01 9.11
N PRO A 653 -10.82 27.15 8.30
CA PRO A 653 -10.66 25.75 8.64
C PRO A 653 -9.96 25.59 9.98
N THR A 654 -10.21 24.46 10.65
CA THR A 654 -9.54 24.15 11.91
C THR A 654 -8.07 23.79 11.64
N ILE A 655 -7.15 24.44 12.37
CA ILE A 655 -5.74 24.00 12.42
C ILE A 655 -5.70 22.56 12.98
N GLY A 656 -4.92 21.68 12.35
CA GLY A 656 -4.74 20.27 12.72
C GLY A 656 -5.47 19.30 11.81
N ALA A 657 -5.31 18.00 12.06
CA ALA A 657 -5.79 16.94 11.18
C ALA A 657 -7.31 16.69 11.20
N ARG A 658 -8.01 17.30 12.16
CA ARG A 658 -9.46 17.14 12.38
C ARG A 658 -10.15 18.49 12.40
N GLU A 659 -11.35 18.53 11.85
CA GLU A 659 -12.20 19.71 11.84
C GLU A 659 -13.07 19.76 13.12
N ILE A 660 -13.16 20.92 13.76
CA ILE A 660 -14.18 21.14 14.80
C ILE A 660 -15.53 21.22 14.08
N PRO A 661 -16.52 20.36 14.40
CA PRO A 661 -17.84 20.45 13.79
C PRO A 661 -18.48 21.83 14.00
N ASN A 662 -19.12 22.36 12.96
CA ASN A 662 -19.85 23.65 13.00
C ASN A 662 -21.14 23.57 13.81
#